data_AF-A0A7G7VKW1-F1
#
_entry.id   AF-A0A7G7VKW1-F1
#
_cell.length_a   1.000
_cell.length_b   1.000
_cell.length_c   1.000
_cell.angle_alpha   90.00
_cell.angle_beta   90.00
_cell.angle_gamma   90.00
#
_symmetry.space_group_name_H-M   'P 1'
#
loop_
_entity.id
_entity.type
_entity.pdbx_description
1 polymer ?
#
loop_
_entity_poly.entity_id
_entity_poly.type
_entity_poly.pdbx_seq_one_letter_code
_entity_poly.pdbx_strand_id
1 'polypeptide(L)'
;MGRLQRLPLLLALLPALLCTLLLHAAHADALSLAYDRNYGTAYVTILQSTADVPIEAQGYTRRQLELFQDRRVDAAEVYDFQAEQFLRGAAEELYWYPHYTATVVLAVRTDPRIPVHGWADLREGVTIAMPEQSPEREIFFLALTQGLSANRDTAFAHLAQMKAEGRLRFYAMHRGTWGILANAGANDVYVLFAHEAERLIRRGAQLRIVVPAEGTITLTKGVLSRAPITFSETLPKELDAAGYPPLPPSAPTVHAMPPDFPHVLRTVNTRYHAQIMERPAFMPAEAHERFMVLVLMLPLTVIWGAYIYRRVLHHGARRAVVLLIAMLLLWELTRMAKILTFVHDSTLERTLWYLFYMFRAGLSVALLWIAWSADEDAINHRMPPWLKAVFGLNLLLAALILCNDFHQQFFVFTWDNILQEWQEALAWGAYVYWTLWFGEILAALLLLLEKAKQQQVLRPMMMLPFVFFVLFIAYSIAYQYVAWVQWPELTALTALFFLALLEICLHTGLMPSNRLHEAFFTHARLAMRLVNAEGAPVFASALQWDESGRDTRTSRMEIHGGALLWQEDLRLLHERQRQLALACDALERSHSLLRAEHTIRRKLLALTLRRKLSEELEAILAAKRPLLRRFREELMETQDEEKIVRLIRRLNLLSSYLKKRCVLFLKGQEDGTVRTDELAMAVSETCTYLRPLGLRVGVEWTQTELLYTETALALFDAFAEFLTRAAAAGMERIFCRFTDDTLTFLLEDADWIAPWAAAWQEEHGTAVTTEDRGYAHTLTIHPTAAAGKRTGGKAAYAAEDARSTQDEGRRDAPWNG
;
A
#
# COMPACT_ATOMS: atom_id res chain seq x y z
N MET A 1 -20.66 -14.25 -8.04
CA MET A 1 -20.09 -14.43 -6.68
C MET A 1 -20.87 -13.62 -5.63
N GLY A 2 -22.18 -13.89 -5.46
CA GLY A 2 -23.10 -12.99 -4.72
C GLY A 2 -23.67 -13.50 -3.38
N ARG A 3 -23.22 -14.64 -2.84
CA ARG A 3 -23.84 -15.25 -1.64
C ARG A 3 -23.04 -15.14 -0.34
N LEU A 4 -21.79 -14.66 -0.37
CA LEU A 4 -20.92 -14.61 0.83
C LEU A 4 -21.00 -13.31 1.64
N GLN A 5 -21.80 -12.31 1.23
CA GLN A 5 -21.91 -11.01 1.93
C GLN A 5 -23.06 -10.93 2.95
N ARG A 6 -23.94 -11.94 3.07
CA ARG A 6 -25.12 -11.90 3.96
C ARG A 6 -24.96 -12.70 5.27
N LEU A 7 -23.89 -13.47 5.42
CA LEU A 7 -23.68 -14.31 6.60
C LEU A 7 -23.35 -13.58 7.92
N PRO A 8 -22.61 -12.44 7.96
CA PRO A 8 -22.18 -11.87 9.24
C PRO A 8 -23.29 -11.12 10.00
N LEU A 9 -24.36 -10.71 9.31
CA LEU A 9 -25.52 -10.03 9.92
C LEU A 9 -26.48 -11.01 10.61
N LEU A 10 -26.63 -12.22 10.07
CA LEU A 10 -27.48 -13.26 10.65
C LEU A 10 -26.86 -13.93 11.88
N LEU A 11 -25.53 -13.99 11.96
CA LEU A 11 -24.80 -14.53 13.13
C LEU A 11 -24.77 -13.57 14.34
N ALA A 12 -24.96 -12.27 14.12
CA ALA A 12 -25.06 -11.27 15.19
C ALA A 12 -26.44 -11.24 15.88
N LEU A 13 -27.48 -11.78 15.23
CA LEU A 13 -28.85 -11.87 15.77
C LEU A 13 -29.07 -13.08 16.69
N LEU A 14 -28.20 -14.09 16.63
CA LEU A 14 -28.29 -15.33 17.41
C LEU A 14 -28.14 -15.14 18.94
N PRO A 15 -27.19 -14.32 19.46
CA PRO A 15 -27.14 -14.04 20.90
C PRO A 15 -28.28 -13.13 21.39
N ALA A 16 -28.82 -12.26 20.52
CA ALA A 16 -29.99 -11.43 20.84
C ALA A 16 -31.27 -12.28 20.95
N LEU A 17 -31.42 -13.28 20.08
CA LEU A 17 -32.53 -14.25 20.11
C LEU A 17 -32.43 -15.18 21.34
N LEU A 18 -31.22 -15.55 21.75
CA LEU A 18 -30.96 -16.37 22.94
C LEU A 18 -31.25 -15.60 24.24
N CYS A 19 -30.99 -14.29 24.29
CA CYS A 19 -31.35 -13.42 25.42
C CYS A 19 -32.87 -13.21 25.51
N THR A 20 -33.60 -13.11 24.39
CA THR A 20 -35.07 -13.04 24.40
C THR A 20 -35.73 -14.34 24.84
N LEU A 21 -35.09 -15.49 24.61
CA LEU A 21 -35.62 -16.81 24.98
C LEU A 21 -35.35 -17.19 26.45
N LEU A 22 -34.37 -16.57 27.11
CA LEU A 22 -34.09 -16.77 28.54
C LEU A 22 -34.92 -15.87 29.48
N LEU A 23 -35.64 -14.88 28.94
CA LEU A 23 -36.51 -13.95 29.68
C LEU A 23 -37.96 -14.44 29.86
N HIS A 24 -38.30 -15.63 29.36
CA HIS A 24 -39.60 -16.28 29.56
C HIS A 24 -39.48 -17.43 30.56
N ALA A 25 -39.18 -17.12 31.81
CA ALA A 25 -39.45 -18.02 32.93
C ALA A 25 -40.75 -17.56 33.58
N ALA A 26 -41.84 -18.30 33.35
CA ALA A 26 -43.11 -18.09 34.02
C ALA A 26 -42.90 -18.15 35.53
N HIS A 27 -43.23 -17.07 36.24
CA HIS A 27 -43.40 -17.07 37.70
C HIS A 27 -44.90 -17.11 38.00
N ALA A 28 -45.23 -17.93 38.99
CA ALA A 28 -46.56 -18.49 39.24
C ALA A 28 -47.48 -17.57 40.05
N ASP A 29 -48.76 -17.55 39.69
CA ASP A 29 -50.02 -17.24 40.42
C ASP A 29 -50.11 -16.10 41.46
N ALA A 30 -49.06 -15.32 41.74
CA ALA A 30 -49.10 -14.15 42.63
C ALA A 30 -49.19 -12.83 41.85
N LEU A 31 -50.00 -11.88 42.35
CA LEU A 31 -50.19 -10.58 41.73
C LEU A 31 -48.97 -9.69 42.01
N SER A 32 -48.25 -9.29 40.97
CA SER A 32 -47.04 -8.49 41.10
C SER A 32 -47.35 -6.99 41.30
N LEU A 33 -46.87 -6.39 42.39
CA LEU A 33 -47.12 -4.98 42.74
C LEU A 33 -45.82 -4.16 42.78
N ALA A 34 -45.71 -3.15 41.91
CA ALA A 34 -44.66 -2.14 41.97
C ALA A 34 -44.99 -1.03 42.97
N TYR A 35 -44.07 -0.72 43.89
CA TYR A 35 -44.27 0.36 44.87
C TYR A 35 -43.03 1.21 45.10
N ASP A 36 -43.19 2.38 45.74
CA ASP A 36 -42.03 3.20 46.10
C ASP A 36 -41.22 2.56 47.24
N ARG A 37 -39.99 2.11 46.95
CA ARG A 37 -39.11 1.51 47.95
C ARG A 37 -38.78 2.45 49.10
N ASN A 38 -38.69 3.75 48.85
CA ASN A 38 -38.23 4.73 49.82
C ASN A 38 -39.27 4.99 50.92
N TYR A 39 -40.53 5.22 50.51
CA TYR A 39 -41.62 5.56 51.43
C TYR A 39 -42.80 4.59 51.43
N GLY A 40 -42.86 3.62 50.52
CA GLY A 40 -43.98 2.68 50.35
C GLY A 40 -43.79 1.30 50.99
N THR A 41 -42.64 0.99 51.61
CA THR A 41 -42.43 -0.34 52.25
C THR A 41 -43.47 -0.69 53.31
N ALA A 42 -43.83 0.25 54.20
CA ALA A 42 -44.85 0.01 55.22
C ALA A 42 -46.25 -0.10 54.61
N TYR A 43 -46.55 0.76 53.63
CA TYR A 43 -47.78 0.73 52.85
C TYR A 43 -48.00 -0.64 52.19
N VAL A 44 -47.00 -1.19 51.51
CA VAL A 44 -47.14 -2.49 50.83
C VAL A 44 -47.22 -3.66 51.79
N THR A 45 -46.53 -3.63 52.93
CA THR A 45 -46.72 -4.66 53.96
C THR A 45 -48.17 -4.70 54.45
N ILE A 46 -48.82 -3.54 54.60
CA ILE A 46 -50.25 -3.45 54.95
C ILE A 46 -51.12 -4.00 53.83
N LEU A 47 -50.81 -3.68 52.56
CA LEU A 47 -51.54 -4.24 51.42
C LEU A 47 -51.42 -5.77 51.35
N GLN A 48 -50.23 -6.31 51.60
CA GLN A 48 -50.00 -7.76 51.64
C GLN A 48 -50.78 -8.47 52.75
N SER A 49 -51.06 -7.80 53.87
CA SER A 49 -51.85 -8.37 54.98
C SER A 49 -53.35 -8.17 54.84
N THR A 50 -53.81 -7.26 53.97
CA THR A 50 -55.22 -6.86 53.87
C THR A 50 -55.89 -7.22 52.55
N ALA A 51 -55.12 -7.59 51.53
CA ALA A 51 -55.63 -8.04 50.23
C ALA A 51 -56.09 -9.51 50.25
N ASP A 52 -57.09 -9.84 49.43
CA ASP A 52 -57.61 -11.19 49.21
C ASP A 52 -56.73 -12.06 48.30
N VAL A 53 -55.83 -11.45 47.53
CA VAL A 53 -54.90 -12.09 46.60
C VAL A 53 -53.46 -12.01 47.14
N PRO A 54 -52.62 -13.06 46.99
CA PRO A 54 -51.21 -12.98 47.35
C PRO A 54 -50.49 -11.93 46.48
N ILE A 55 -49.97 -10.88 47.12
CA ILE A 55 -49.23 -9.79 46.45
C ILE A 55 -47.73 -10.04 46.53
N GLU A 56 -47.09 -10.19 45.38
CA GLU A 56 -45.63 -10.18 45.25
C GLU A 56 -45.13 -8.73 45.15
N ALA A 57 -44.65 -8.20 46.27
CA ALA A 57 -44.23 -6.81 46.41
C ALA A 57 -42.83 -6.57 45.83
N GLN A 58 -42.75 -5.73 44.80
CA GLN A 58 -41.50 -5.33 44.15
C GLN A 58 -41.23 -3.84 44.40
N GLY A 59 -40.25 -3.56 45.27
CA GLY A 59 -39.92 -2.21 45.69
C GLY A 59 -38.97 -1.52 44.70
N TYR A 60 -39.43 -0.43 44.11
CA TYR A 60 -38.73 0.33 43.08
C TYR A 60 -38.46 1.76 43.54
N THR A 61 -37.27 2.28 43.27
CA THR A 61 -36.93 3.68 43.60
C THR A 61 -37.42 4.66 42.53
N ARG A 62 -37.70 4.20 41.31
CA ARG A 62 -38.13 5.01 40.16
C ARG A 62 -39.02 4.21 39.20
N ARG A 63 -39.76 4.93 38.34
CA ARG A 63 -40.43 4.40 37.13
C ARG A 63 -41.46 3.29 37.40
N GLN A 64 -42.13 3.29 38.55
CA GLN A 64 -43.19 2.31 38.85
C GLN A 64 -44.29 2.31 37.78
N LEU A 65 -44.66 3.52 37.31
CA LEU A 65 -45.66 3.72 36.29
C LEU A 65 -45.27 3.14 34.92
N GLU A 66 -43.99 3.21 34.55
CA GLU A 66 -43.47 2.65 33.29
C GLU A 66 -43.47 1.10 33.34
N LEU A 67 -43.11 0.52 34.49
CA LEU A 67 -43.20 -0.94 34.70
C LEU A 67 -44.63 -1.45 34.56
N PHE A 68 -45.59 -0.66 35.05
CA PHE A 68 -47.00 -0.95 34.83
C PHE A 68 -47.34 -0.83 33.34
N GLN A 69 -46.95 0.22 32.60
CA GLN A 69 -47.21 0.33 31.15
C GLN A 69 -46.72 -0.88 30.36
N ASP A 70 -45.51 -1.34 30.66
CA ASP A 70 -44.85 -2.43 29.94
C ASP A 70 -45.33 -3.84 30.33
N ARG A 71 -46.38 -3.94 31.16
CA ARG A 71 -46.95 -5.21 31.66
C ARG A 71 -45.94 -6.09 32.40
N ARG A 72 -44.91 -5.48 32.99
CA ARG A 72 -43.94 -6.21 33.82
C ARG A 72 -44.44 -6.43 35.24
N VAL A 73 -45.42 -5.64 35.65
CA VAL A 73 -46.16 -5.79 36.89
C VAL A 73 -47.66 -5.70 36.65
N ASP A 74 -48.42 -6.42 37.47
CA ASP A 74 -49.89 -6.48 37.39
C ASP A 74 -50.56 -5.28 38.06
N ALA A 75 -49.89 -4.69 39.05
CA ALA A 75 -50.33 -3.49 39.75
C ALA A 75 -49.17 -2.53 40.06
N ALA A 76 -49.48 -1.24 40.22
CA ALA A 76 -48.52 -0.24 40.64
C ALA A 76 -49.12 0.82 41.58
N GLU A 77 -48.30 1.29 42.52
CA GLU A 77 -48.59 2.46 43.34
C GLU A 77 -48.48 3.74 42.48
N VAL A 78 -49.58 4.47 42.34
CA VAL A 78 -49.66 5.67 41.47
C VAL A 78 -50.49 6.78 42.12
N TYR A 79 -50.35 8.01 41.61
CA TYR A 79 -51.22 9.12 41.97
C TYR A 79 -52.51 9.09 41.15
N ASP A 80 -53.58 9.68 41.68
CA ASP A 80 -54.90 9.79 41.03
C ASP A 80 -54.87 10.32 39.60
N PHE A 81 -54.14 11.40 39.33
CA PHE A 81 -54.02 11.97 37.98
C PHE A 81 -53.30 11.04 37.00
N GLN A 82 -52.40 10.19 37.50
CA GLN A 82 -51.75 9.16 36.70
C GLN A 82 -52.72 8.01 36.43
N ALA A 83 -53.45 7.54 37.45
CA ALA A 83 -54.47 6.51 37.29
C ALA A 83 -55.55 6.92 36.28
N GLU A 84 -56.05 8.16 36.38
CA GLU A 84 -57.07 8.69 35.48
C GLU A 84 -56.60 8.75 34.02
N GLN A 85 -55.32 9.12 33.79
CA GLN A 85 -54.75 9.11 32.44
C GLN A 85 -54.78 7.72 31.80
N PHE A 86 -54.54 6.67 32.60
CA PHE A 86 -54.60 5.29 32.12
C PHE A 86 -56.05 4.83 31.93
N LEU A 87 -56.93 5.12 32.88
CA LEU A 87 -58.36 4.75 32.79
C LEU A 87 -59.03 5.37 31.54
N ARG A 88 -58.66 6.59 31.15
CA ARG A 88 -59.18 7.26 29.95
C ARG A 88 -58.59 6.74 28.63
N GLY A 89 -57.41 6.14 28.67
CA GLY A 89 -56.64 5.74 27.48
C GLY A 89 -56.48 4.22 27.29
N ALA A 90 -56.92 3.40 28.23
CA ALA A 90 -56.75 1.95 28.18
C ALA A 90 -57.80 1.26 27.31
N ALA A 91 -57.33 0.34 26.45
CA ALA A 91 -58.19 -0.60 25.73
C ALA A 91 -58.62 -1.80 26.61
N GLU A 92 -58.00 -1.94 27.79
CA GLU A 92 -58.23 -3.01 28.76
C GLU A 92 -58.90 -2.45 30.01
N GLU A 93 -59.65 -3.29 30.72
CA GLU A 93 -60.28 -2.94 31.99
C GLU A 93 -59.21 -2.79 33.07
N LEU A 94 -59.11 -1.61 33.67
CA LEU A 94 -58.18 -1.29 34.75
C LEU A 94 -58.97 -0.90 36.00
N TYR A 95 -58.46 -1.30 37.17
CA TYR A 95 -59.08 -1.06 38.46
C TYR A 95 -58.23 -0.07 39.28
N TRP A 96 -58.84 1.03 39.72
CA TRP A 96 -58.20 2.06 40.53
C TRP A 96 -58.70 2.01 41.97
N TYR A 97 -57.78 1.84 42.91
CA TYR A 97 -58.03 1.73 44.34
C TYR A 97 -57.38 2.89 45.10
N PRO A 98 -58.11 3.99 45.36
CA PRO A 98 -57.60 5.10 46.16
C PRO A 98 -57.52 4.70 47.64
N HIS A 99 -56.36 4.91 48.29
CA HIS A 99 -56.13 4.43 49.66
C HIS A 99 -55.82 5.55 50.67
N TYR A 100 -55.01 6.54 50.29
CA TYR A 100 -54.62 7.60 51.20
C TYR A 100 -54.36 8.93 50.48
N THR A 101 -54.27 10.02 51.25
CA THR A 101 -54.00 11.36 50.73
C THR A 101 -52.54 11.76 50.90
N ALA A 102 -51.96 12.32 49.84
CA ALA A 102 -50.61 12.88 49.77
C ALA A 102 -50.69 14.41 49.69
N THR A 103 -50.61 15.07 50.85
CA THR A 103 -50.66 16.53 50.97
C THR A 103 -49.25 17.11 51.04
N VAL A 104 -48.91 18.08 50.21
CA VAL A 104 -47.60 18.75 50.24
C VAL A 104 -47.51 19.64 51.48
N VAL A 105 -46.45 19.49 52.28
CA VAL A 105 -46.22 20.21 53.53
C VAL A 105 -44.79 20.71 53.63
N LEU A 106 -44.56 21.64 54.56
CA LEU A 106 -43.23 22.09 54.94
C LEU A 106 -42.78 21.33 56.18
N ALA A 107 -41.71 20.56 56.08
CA ALA A 107 -41.06 19.93 57.21
C ALA A 107 -39.86 20.79 57.65
N VAL A 108 -39.97 21.39 58.83
CA VAL A 108 -38.94 22.26 59.42
C VAL A 108 -38.37 21.62 60.67
N ARG A 109 -37.15 21.99 61.06
CA ARG A 109 -36.58 21.46 62.30
C ARG A 109 -37.40 21.87 63.53
N THR A 110 -37.43 21.04 64.57
CA THR A 110 -38.19 21.31 65.80
C THR A 110 -37.76 22.61 66.50
N ASP A 111 -36.49 23.00 66.37
CA ASP A 111 -35.93 24.30 66.80
C ASP A 111 -35.32 25.05 65.59
N PRO A 112 -36.15 25.77 64.81
CA PRO A 112 -35.70 26.53 63.66
C PRO A 112 -35.25 27.93 64.09
N ARG A 113 -34.16 28.44 63.50
CA ARG A 113 -33.69 29.82 63.77
C ARG A 113 -34.64 30.89 63.24
N ILE A 114 -35.47 30.55 62.24
CA ILE A 114 -36.45 31.41 61.61
C ILE A 114 -37.80 30.68 61.69
N PRO A 115 -38.85 31.29 62.25
CA PRO A 115 -40.17 30.67 62.28
C PRO A 115 -40.76 30.61 60.87
N VAL A 116 -41.26 29.43 60.49
CA VAL A 116 -41.93 29.19 59.20
C VAL A 116 -43.34 28.71 59.50
N HIS A 117 -44.33 29.44 58.99
CA HIS A 117 -45.76 29.18 59.15
C HIS A 117 -46.48 28.95 57.82
N GLY A 118 -45.93 29.45 56.71
CA GLY A 118 -46.53 29.32 55.38
C GLY A 118 -45.55 29.49 54.23
N TRP A 119 -46.07 29.53 53.01
CA TRP A 119 -45.25 29.70 51.79
C TRP A 119 -44.59 31.08 51.73
N ALA A 120 -45.24 32.12 52.27
CA ALA A 120 -44.71 33.48 52.25
C ALA A 120 -43.37 33.62 52.99
N ASP A 121 -43.18 32.84 54.05
CA ASP A 121 -41.98 32.87 54.89
C ASP A 121 -40.75 32.26 54.19
N LEU A 122 -40.95 31.60 53.04
CA LEU A 122 -39.88 30.97 52.26
C LEU A 122 -39.10 31.96 51.40
N ARG A 123 -39.56 33.21 51.29
CA ARG A 123 -38.92 34.23 50.43
C ARG A 123 -37.52 34.60 50.91
N GLU A 124 -37.32 34.74 52.22
CA GLU A 124 -36.08 35.27 52.79
C GLU A 124 -35.53 34.39 53.93
N GLY A 125 -34.20 34.30 54.04
CA GLY A 125 -33.51 33.70 55.19
C GLY A 125 -33.49 32.17 55.31
N VAL A 126 -34.33 31.45 54.56
CA VAL A 126 -34.38 29.97 54.56
C VAL A 126 -33.79 29.33 53.31
N THR A 127 -33.35 28.09 53.47
CA THR A 127 -32.88 27.19 52.40
C THR A 127 -33.95 26.14 52.13
N ILE A 128 -34.42 26.04 50.90
CA ILE A 128 -35.43 25.06 50.49
C ILE A 128 -34.72 23.81 49.95
N ALA A 129 -35.07 22.64 50.48
CA ALA A 129 -34.58 21.35 50.03
C ALA A 129 -35.72 20.53 49.40
N MET A 130 -35.50 20.03 48.18
CA MET A 130 -36.50 19.32 47.38
C MET A 130 -35.92 18.11 46.64
N PRO A 131 -36.72 17.10 46.26
CA PRO A 131 -36.23 15.97 45.49
C PRO A 131 -35.93 16.35 44.04
N GLU A 132 -34.95 15.69 43.44
CA GLU A 132 -34.66 15.78 41.99
C GLU A 132 -35.62 14.95 41.11
N GLN A 133 -36.37 14.04 41.74
CA GLN A 133 -37.14 12.99 41.09
C GLN A 133 -38.53 13.44 40.64
N SER A 134 -38.92 13.01 39.43
CA SER A 134 -40.28 13.17 38.91
C SER A 134 -41.14 11.97 39.33
N PRO A 135 -42.44 12.14 39.65
CA PRO A 135 -43.24 13.37 39.54
C PRO A 135 -43.21 14.30 40.77
N GLU A 136 -42.58 13.91 41.88
CA GLU A 136 -42.59 14.64 43.15
C GLU A 136 -42.03 16.06 43.00
N ARG A 137 -40.94 16.19 42.25
CA ARG A 137 -40.32 17.48 41.92
C ARG A 137 -41.31 18.44 41.28
N GLU A 138 -42.02 18.02 40.22
CA GLU A 138 -42.97 18.89 39.52
C GLU A 138 -44.14 19.28 40.43
N ILE A 139 -44.63 18.34 41.24
CA ILE A 139 -45.71 18.57 42.19
C ILE A 139 -45.27 19.60 43.24
N PHE A 140 -44.06 19.48 43.78
CA PHE A 140 -43.55 20.39 44.80
C PHE A 140 -43.22 21.77 44.23
N PHE A 141 -42.67 21.85 43.02
CA PHE A 141 -42.52 23.13 42.31
C PHE A 141 -43.85 23.79 42.02
N LEU A 142 -44.88 23.02 41.67
CA LEU A 142 -46.22 23.56 41.45
C LEU A 142 -46.79 24.14 42.76
N ALA A 143 -46.65 23.43 43.89
CA ALA A 143 -47.08 23.91 45.20
C ALA A 143 -46.33 25.19 45.61
N LEU A 144 -45.00 25.20 45.47
CA LEU A 144 -44.17 26.37 45.77
C LEU A 144 -44.50 27.57 44.89
N THR A 145 -44.67 27.36 43.58
CA THR A 145 -44.93 28.48 42.67
C THR A 145 -46.31 29.09 42.89
N GLN A 146 -47.31 28.28 43.28
CA GLN A 146 -48.63 28.76 43.69
C GLN A 146 -48.59 29.51 45.03
N GLY A 147 -47.81 29.01 46.00
CA GLY A 147 -47.69 29.62 47.32
C GLY A 147 -46.83 30.90 47.36
N LEU A 148 -45.80 31.00 46.52
CA LEU A 148 -44.86 32.13 46.51
C LEU A 148 -45.37 33.33 45.71
N SER A 149 -46.20 33.17 44.69
CA SER A 149 -46.73 34.31 43.93
C SER A 149 -47.97 33.94 43.14
N ALA A 150 -48.89 34.90 42.96
CA ALA A 150 -50.01 34.75 42.05
C ALA A 150 -49.56 34.57 40.58
N ASN A 151 -48.38 35.12 40.21
CA ASN A 151 -47.81 34.94 38.88
C ASN A 151 -46.67 33.92 38.90
N ARG A 152 -46.85 32.80 38.19
CA ARG A 152 -45.85 31.72 38.08
C ARG A 152 -44.50 32.21 37.54
N ASP A 153 -44.47 33.16 36.61
CA ASP A 153 -43.21 33.66 36.03
C ASP A 153 -42.35 34.35 37.10
N THR A 154 -42.99 35.16 37.94
CA THR A 154 -42.30 35.82 39.06
C THR A 154 -41.84 34.82 40.12
N ALA A 155 -42.62 33.75 40.37
CA ALA A 155 -42.24 32.70 41.31
C ALA A 155 -41.03 31.89 40.80
N PHE A 156 -40.99 31.52 39.52
CA PHE A 156 -39.84 30.82 38.95
C PHE A 156 -38.58 31.69 38.89
N ALA A 157 -38.72 32.98 38.56
CA ALA A 157 -37.60 33.91 38.60
C ALA A 157 -37.02 34.04 40.02
N HIS A 158 -37.88 34.11 41.04
CA HIS A 158 -37.46 34.12 42.44
C HIS A 158 -36.77 32.80 42.85
N LEU A 159 -37.31 31.65 42.45
CA LEU A 159 -36.67 30.35 42.70
C LEU A 159 -35.32 30.20 41.99
N ALA A 160 -35.17 30.77 40.78
CA ALA A 160 -33.89 30.81 40.07
C ALA A 160 -32.87 31.67 40.82
N GLN A 161 -33.28 32.83 41.31
CA GLN A 161 -32.45 33.68 42.16
C GLN A 161 -32.03 32.95 43.46
N MET A 162 -32.97 32.29 44.14
CA MET A 162 -32.66 31.49 45.33
C MET A 162 -31.65 30.37 45.04
N LYS A 163 -31.70 29.78 43.84
CA LYS A 163 -30.69 28.80 43.43
C LYS A 163 -29.31 29.44 43.23
N ALA A 164 -29.24 30.59 42.56
CA ALA A 164 -27.98 31.33 42.38
C ALA A 164 -27.36 31.74 43.73
N GLU A 165 -28.19 32.05 44.72
CA GLU A 165 -27.79 32.34 46.11
C GLU A 165 -27.44 31.09 46.93
N GLY A 166 -27.58 29.87 46.39
CA GLY A 166 -27.32 28.61 47.11
C GLY A 166 -28.38 28.22 48.14
N ARG A 167 -29.55 28.89 48.12
CA ARG A 167 -30.69 28.69 49.02
C ARG A 167 -31.74 27.72 48.48
N LEU A 168 -31.63 27.27 47.23
CA LEU A 168 -32.44 26.18 46.68
C LEU A 168 -31.55 24.97 46.42
N ARG A 169 -31.80 23.87 47.14
CA ARG A 169 -31.03 22.63 47.08
C ARG A 169 -31.89 21.49 46.59
N PHE A 170 -31.29 20.61 45.80
CA PHE A 170 -31.92 19.38 45.37
C PHE A 170 -31.20 18.18 45.97
N TYR A 171 -31.99 17.23 46.47
CA TYR A 171 -31.49 15.96 46.98
C TYR A 171 -31.95 14.80 46.08
N ALA A 172 -31.07 13.83 45.91
CA ALA A 172 -31.39 12.64 45.16
C ALA A 172 -32.09 11.62 46.08
N MET A 173 -33.36 11.34 45.83
CA MET A 173 -34.19 10.38 46.58
C MET A 173 -33.64 8.93 46.58
N HIS A 174 -32.69 8.61 45.70
CA HIS A 174 -32.09 7.27 45.62
C HIS A 174 -31.14 6.95 46.81
N ARG A 175 -30.62 7.99 47.50
CA ARG A 175 -29.70 7.87 48.66
C ARG A 175 -30.38 7.44 49.97
N GLY A 176 -31.57 6.83 49.88
CA GLY A 176 -32.39 6.46 51.02
C GLY A 176 -32.98 7.64 51.80
N THR A 177 -33.86 7.33 52.75
CA THR A 177 -34.68 8.31 53.51
C THR A 177 -33.83 9.27 54.37
N TRP A 178 -32.63 8.84 54.80
CA TRP A 178 -31.72 9.65 55.62
C TRP A 178 -30.77 10.53 54.80
N GLY A 179 -30.59 10.24 53.50
CA GLY A 179 -29.81 11.08 52.58
C GLY A 179 -30.38 12.49 52.42
N ILE A 180 -31.66 12.68 52.72
CA ILE A 180 -32.37 13.97 52.75
C ILE A 180 -31.82 14.88 53.85
N LEU A 181 -31.43 14.31 54.98
CA LEU A 181 -30.95 15.03 56.17
C LEU A 181 -29.42 15.11 56.26
N ALA A 182 -28.69 14.48 55.33
CA ALA A 182 -27.23 14.37 55.38
C ALA A 182 -26.50 15.73 55.36
N ASN A 183 -27.13 16.78 54.83
CA ASN A 183 -26.61 18.15 54.79
C ASN A 183 -27.51 19.14 55.55
N ALA A 184 -28.20 18.69 56.61
CA ALA A 184 -29.20 19.49 57.31
C ALA A 184 -28.60 20.74 57.98
N GLY A 185 -28.94 21.91 57.44
CA GLY A 185 -28.69 23.22 58.03
C GLY A 185 -29.74 23.64 59.04
N ALA A 186 -29.43 24.66 59.86
CA ALA A 186 -30.36 25.19 60.85
C ALA A 186 -31.56 25.97 60.28
N ASN A 187 -31.48 26.33 58.99
CA ASN A 187 -32.48 27.10 58.26
C ASN A 187 -33.07 26.30 57.09
N ASP A 188 -32.89 24.97 57.09
CA ASP A 188 -33.34 24.12 56.00
C ASP A 188 -34.83 23.79 56.18
N VAL A 189 -35.59 24.01 55.12
CA VAL A 189 -37.02 23.69 55.00
C VAL A 189 -37.16 22.62 53.94
N TYR A 190 -37.70 21.47 54.31
CA TYR A 190 -37.93 20.36 53.39
C TYR A 190 -39.35 20.42 52.86
N VAL A 191 -39.52 20.37 51.54
CA VAL A 191 -40.84 20.21 50.92
C VAL A 191 -41.06 18.71 50.72
N LEU A 192 -42.04 18.15 51.42
CA LEU A 192 -42.34 16.72 51.45
C LEU A 192 -43.85 16.49 51.41
N PHE A 193 -44.29 15.27 51.15
CA PHE A 193 -45.66 14.90 51.49
C PHE A 193 -45.81 14.67 53.00
N ALA A 194 -47.01 14.93 53.53
CA ALA A 194 -47.31 14.79 54.96
C ALA A 194 -46.97 13.39 55.49
N HIS A 195 -47.31 12.34 54.75
CA HIS A 195 -47.01 10.95 55.13
C HIS A 195 -45.50 10.65 55.09
N GLU A 196 -44.73 11.28 54.21
CA GLU A 196 -43.26 11.14 54.16
C GLU A 196 -42.61 11.82 55.37
N ALA A 197 -43.07 13.03 55.70
CA ALA A 197 -42.59 13.78 56.85
C ALA A 197 -42.93 13.09 58.18
N GLU A 198 -44.15 12.59 58.34
CA GLU A 198 -44.61 11.81 59.50
C GLU A 198 -43.72 10.57 59.69
N ARG A 199 -43.37 9.89 58.60
CA ARG A 199 -42.51 8.71 58.62
C ARG A 199 -41.07 9.04 59.02
N LEU A 200 -40.52 10.17 58.56
CA LEU A 200 -39.21 10.65 59.01
C LEU A 200 -39.22 10.97 60.51
N ILE A 201 -40.26 11.63 61.00
CA ILE A 201 -40.42 11.95 62.43
C ILE A 201 -40.49 10.67 63.27
N ARG A 202 -41.30 9.68 62.86
CA ARG A 202 -41.40 8.37 63.54
C ARG A 202 -40.09 7.58 63.54
N ARG A 203 -39.21 7.80 62.56
CA ARG A 203 -37.86 7.23 62.51
C ARG A 203 -36.82 8.02 63.33
N GLY A 204 -37.24 9.08 64.02
CA GLY A 204 -36.39 9.86 64.93
C GLY A 204 -35.85 11.17 64.35
N ALA A 205 -36.34 11.63 63.18
CA ALA A 205 -35.95 12.94 62.66
C ALA A 205 -36.56 14.06 63.52
N GLN A 206 -35.75 15.06 63.87
CA GLN A 206 -36.18 16.24 64.64
C GLN A 206 -36.88 17.26 63.74
N LEU A 207 -38.00 16.85 63.14
CA LEU A 207 -38.79 17.68 62.25
C LEU A 207 -40.17 17.96 62.86
N ARG A 208 -40.76 19.07 62.45
CA ARG A 208 -42.14 19.48 62.73
C ARG A 208 -42.82 19.75 61.39
N ILE A 209 -43.99 19.16 61.21
CA ILE A 209 -44.83 19.38 60.02
C ILE A 209 -45.53 20.73 60.17
N VAL A 210 -45.44 21.57 59.14
CA VAL A 210 -46.15 22.84 59.00
C VAL A 210 -47.00 22.74 57.74
N VAL A 211 -48.32 22.79 57.93
CA VAL A 211 -49.28 22.89 56.82
C VAL A 211 -49.45 24.36 56.47
N PRO A 212 -49.13 24.79 55.24
CA PRO A 212 -49.19 26.19 54.85
C PRO A 212 -50.62 26.75 54.94
N ALA A 213 -50.77 27.90 55.61
CA ALA A 213 -52.08 28.54 55.82
C ALA A 213 -52.70 29.08 54.53
N GLU A 214 -51.88 29.37 53.51
CA GLU A 214 -52.31 29.90 52.22
C GLU A 214 -52.91 28.82 51.30
N GLY A 215 -52.91 27.56 51.73
CA GLY A 215 -53.38 26.40 50.96
C GLY A 215 -52.22 25.62 50.32
N THR A 216 -52.46 24.34 50.05
CA THR A 216 -51.44 23.44 49.47
C THR A 216 -52.09 22.42 48.53
N ILE A 217 -51.26 21.69 47.79
CA ILE A 217 -51.70 20.63 46.87
C ILE A 217 -51.89 19.34 47.66
N THR A 218 -53.08 18.75 47.53
CA THR A 218 -53.40 17.41 48.04
C THR A 218 -53.75 16.52 46.87
N LEU A 219 -53.10 15.37 46.79
CA LEU A 219 -53.34 14.34 45.77
C LEU A 219 -53.83 13.07 46.46
N THR A 220 -54.58 12.24 45.75
CA THR A 220 -54.90 10.89 46.21
C THR A 220 -53.86 9.91 45.67
N LYS A 221 -53.38 9.00 46.52
CA LYS A 221 -52.44 7.94 46.16
C LYS A 221 -53.04 6.58 46.48
N GLY A 222 -52.75 5.60 45.63
CA GLY A 222 -53.46 4.33 45.63
C GLY A 222 -52.79 3.31 44.73
N VAL A 223 -53.51 2.23 44.45
CA VAL A 223 -53.06 1.14 43.59
C VAL A 223 -53.87 1.13 42.29
N LEU A 224 -53.17 1.14 41.15
CA LEU A 224 -53.75 0.83 39.85
C LEU A 224 -53.42 -0.62 39.51
N SER A 225 -54.43 -1.42 39.21
CA SER A 225 -54.29 -2.87 38.97
C SER A 225 -54.97 -3.30 37.67
N ARG A 226 -54.41 -4.30 37.01
CA ARG A 226 -55.04 -5.02 35.88
C ARG A 226 -55.99 -6.12 36.30
N ALA A 227 -55.84 -6.61 37.52
CA ALA A 227 -56.70 -7.62 38.10
C ALA A 227 -57.52 -7.03 39.26
N PRO A 228 -58.76 -7.49 39.48
CA PRO A 228 -59.54 -7.04 40.62
C PRO A 228 -58.91 -7.50 41.94
N ILE A 229 -58.82 -6.60 42.90
CA ILE A 229 -58.33 -6.83 44.27
C ILE A 229 -59.43 -6.40 45.25
N THR A 230 -59.68 -7.22 46.26
CA THR A 230 -60.57 -6.88 47.38
C THR A 230 -59.72 -6.63 48.63
N PHE A 231 -59.91 -5.48 49.26
CA PHE A 231 -59.22 -5.14 50.52
C PHE A 231 -60.13 -5.29 51.73
N SER A 232 -59.57 -5.71 52.86
CA SER A 232 -60.24 -5.78 54.17
C SER A 232 -60.78 -4.42 54.62
N GLU A 233 -61.92 -4.40 55.33
CA GLU A 233 -62.49 -3.21 55.97
C GLU A 233 -61.56 -2.59 57.05
N THR A 234 -60.54 -3.31 57.50
CA THR A 234 -59.53 -2.81 58.44
C THR A 234 -58.46 -1.93 57.79
N LEU A 235 -58.34 -1.94 56.45
CA LEU A 235 -57.28 -1.25 55.71
C LEU A 235 -57.17 0.25 56.07
N PRO A 236 -58.24 1.06 56.10
CA PRO A 236 -58.12 2.49 56.43
C PRO A 236 -57.56 2.75 57.84
N LYS A 237 -57.89 1.89 58.81
CA LYS A 237 -57.40 2.01 60.19
C LYS A 237 -55.92 1.63 60.30
N GLU A 238 -55.50 0.60 59.57
CA GLU A 238 -54.10 0.17 59.52
C GLU A 238 -53.21 1.19 58.80
N LEU A 239 -53.71 1.82 57.73
CA LEU A 239 -53.04 2.91 57.03
C LEU A 239 -52.86 4.14 57.93
N ASP A 240 -53.91 4.56 58.64
CA ASP A 240 -53.85 5.68 59.57
C ASP A 240 -52.85 5.44 60.71
N ALA A 241 -52.88 4.23 61.29
CA ALA A 241 -51.92 3.82 62.31
C ALA A 241 -50.47 3.85 61.82
N ALA A 242 -50.23 3.60 60.52
CA ALA A 242 -48.91 3.67 59.90
C ALA A 242 -48.50 5.07 59.42
N GLY A 243 -49.36 6.08 59.57
CA GLY A 243 -49.09 7.48 59.19
C GLY A 243 -49.49 7.82 57.75
N TYR A 244 -50.34 7.01 57.11
CA TYR A 244 -50.96 7.30 55.81
C TYR A 244 -52.40 7.79 56.03
N PRO A 245 -52.70 9.09 55.82
CA PRO A 245 -54.02 9.63 56.13
C PRO A 245 -55.09 9.02 55.21
N PRO A 246 -56.06 8.25 55.73
CA PRO A 246 -57.06 7.57 54.90
C PRO A 246 -58.03 8.56 54.27
N LEU A 247 -58.75 8.14 53.23
CA LEU A 247 -59.77 8.99 52.60
C LEU A 247 -60.97 9.22 53.54
N PRO A 248 -61.60 10.42 53.52
CA PRO A 248 -62.79 10.69 54.30
C PRO A 248 -63.97 9.80 53.84
N PRO A 249 -64.80 9.26 54.76
CA PRO A 249 -65.88 8.32 54.44
C PRO A 249 -67.04 8.89 53.61
N SER A 250 -67.04 10.20 53.31
CA SER A 250 -68.14 10.90 52.61
C SER A 250 -67.66 11.86 51.53
N ALA A 251 -66.36 11.90 51.23
CA ALA A 251 -65.85 12.80 50.20
C ALA A 251 -66.02 12.13 48.82
N PRO A 252 -66.71 12.76 47.84
CA PRO A 252 -66.44 12.41 46.45
C PRO A 252 -64.93 12.56 46.26
N THR A 253 -64.29 11.57 45.62
CA THR A 253 -62.87 11.54 45.23
C THR A 253 -62.22 12.91 45.40
N VAL A 254 -61.54 13.11 46.54
CA VAL A 254 -61.01 14.40 47.00
C VAL A 254 -60.37 15.10 45.81
N HIS A 255 -61.07 16.10 45.28
CA HIS A 255 -60.75 16.87 44.07
C HIS A 255 -60.16 16.04 42.91
N ALA A 256 -61.02 15.50 42.03
CA ALA A 256 -60.56 15.07 40.70
C ALA A 256 -59.74 16.20 40.06
N MET A 257 -58.42 16.00 40.01
CA MET A 257 -57.51 17.03 39.53
C MET A 257 -57.93 17.42 38.10
N PRO A 258 -57.81 18.70 37.71
CA PRO A 258 -58.22 19.13 36.38
C PRO A 258 -57.58 18.23 35.32
N PRO A 259 -58.28 17.88 34.23
CA PRO A 259 -57.75 17.00 33.18
C PRO A 259 -56.45 17.53 32.55
N ASP A 260 -56.17 18.82 32.69
CA ASP A 260 -54.97 19.49 32.22
C ASP A 260 -53.77 19.37 33.18
N PHE A 261 -53.92 18.75 34.35
CA PHE A 261 -52.87 18.66 35.38
C PHE A 261 -51.55 18.03 34.86
N PRO A 262 -51.56 16.95 34.05
CA PRO A 262 -50.33 16.43 33.43
C PRO A 262 -49.65 17.46 32.50
N HIS A 263 -50.43 18.28 31.80
CA HIS A 263 -49.90 19.35 30.95
C HIS A 263 -49.27 20.48 31.79
N VAL A 264 -49.87 20.80 32.94
CA VAL A 264 -49.32 21.75 33.91
C VAL A 264 -47.99 21.24 34.48
N LEU A 265 -47.91 19.97 34.88
CA LEU A 265 -46.66 19.37 35.37
C LEU A 265 -45.58 19.36 34.29
N ARG A 266 -45.92 19.04 33.03
CA ARG A 266 -44.98 19.13 31.90
C ARG A 266 -44.45 20.56 31.73
N THR A 267 -45.33 21.57 31.81
CA THR A 267 -44.93 22.99 31.71
C THR A 267 -43.99 23.40 32.85
N VAL A 268 -44.27 22.94 34.07
CA VAL A 268 -43.40 23.13 35.25
C VAL A 268 -42.04 22.48 35.03
N ASN A 269 -42.00 21.25 34.53
CA ASN A 269 -40.76 20.53 34.19
C ASN A 269 -39.93 21.30 33.14
N THR A 270 -40.56 21.77 32.06
CA THR A 270 -39.88 22.59 31.03
C THR A 270 -39.27 23.87 31.63
N ARG A 271 -40.01 24.58 32.49
CA ARG A 271 -39.52 25.81 33.15
C ARG A 271 -38.43 25.54 34.16
N TYR A 272 -38.53 24.44 34.91
CA TYR A 272 -37.47 23.99 35.81
C TYR A 272 -36.15 23.80 35.04
N HIS A 273 -36.17 23.09 33.92
CA HIS A 273 -34.96 22.89 33.13
C HIS A 273 -34.43 24.19 32.50
N ALA A 274 -35.32 25.05 31.98
CA ALA A 274 -34.93 26.28 31.31
C ALA A 274 -34.43 27.38 32.28
N GLN A 275 -35.16 27.64 33.36
CA GLN A 275 -34.94 28.81 34.24
C GLN A 275 -34.20 28.46 35.53
N ILE A 276 -34.42 27.27 36.09
CA ILE A 276 -33.73 26.85 37.32
C ILE A 276 -32.42 26.16 36.97
N MET A 277 -32.39 25.25 36.01
CA MET A 277 -31.17 24.55 35.61
C MET A 277 -30.31 25.30 34.58
N GLU A 278 -30.76 26.47 34.12
CA GLU A 278 -30.08 27.32 33.12
C GLU A 278 -29.66 26.53 31.86
N ARG A 279 -30.44 25.50 31.49
CA ARG A 279 -30.14 24.67 30.32
C ARG A 279 -30.88 25.21 29.09
N PRO A 280 -30.24 25.35 27.93
CA PRO A 280 -30.92 25.78 26.71
C PRO A 280 -32.08 24.85 26.30
N ALA A 281 -33.15 25.44 25.75
CA ALA A 281 -34.46 24.81 25.54
C ALA A 281 -34.52 23.66 24.51
N PHE A 282 -33.46 23.42 23.71
CA PHE A 282 -33.44 22.41 22.64
C PHE A 282 -32.72 21.09 23.04
N MET A 283 -32.60 20.80 24.33
CA MET A 283 -31.67 19.78 24.82
C MET A 283 -32.38 18.54 25.38
N PRO A 284 -31.96 17.32 24.99
CA PRO A 284 -32.57 16.07 25.45
C PRO A 284 -32.28 15.81 26.94
N ALA A 285 -33.19 16.25 27.80
CA ALA A 285 -33.17 16.10 29.25
C ALA A 285 -33.66 14.71 29.70
N GLU A 286 -34.68 14.18 29.01
CA GLU A 286 -35.28 12.89 29.38
C GLU A 286 -34.69 11.72 28.60
N ALA A 287 -34.80 10.52 29.17
CA ALA A 287 -34.33 9.29 28.54
C ALA A 287 -34.94 9.10 27.14
N HIS A 288 -36.20 9.50 26.96
CA HIS A 288 -36.89 9.45 25.68
C HIS A 288 -36.31 10.43 24.65
N GLU A 289 -35.86 11.63 25.04
CA GLU A 289 -35.29 12.61 24.11
C GLU A 289 -33.90 12.16 23.64
N ARG A 290 -33.10 11.59 24.55
CA ARG A 290 -31.81 10.98 24.22
C ARG A 290 -31.98 9.77 23.31
N PHE A 291 -33.03 8.99 23.55
CA PHE A 291 -33.42 7.89 22.67
C PHE A 291 -33.76 8.41 21.26
N MET A 292 -34.55 9.48 21.15
CA MET A 292 -34.89 10.09 19.85
C MET A 292 -33.66 10.60 19.10
N VAL A 293 -32.67 11.19 19.79
CA VAL A 293 -31.40 11.58 19.17
C VAL A 293 -30.68 10.36 18.59
N LEU A 294 -30.59 9.26 19.33
CA LEU A 294 -29.98 8.03 18.83
C LEU A 294 -30.75 7.45 17.64
N VAL A 295 -32.09 7.52 17.65
CA VAL A 295 -32.94 7.06 16.53
C VAL A 295 -32.65 7.85 15.26
N LEU A 296 -32.42 9.16 15.38
CA LEU A 296 -32.00 10.00 14.26
C LEU A 296 -30.55 9.74 13.82
N MET A 297 -29.67 9.36 14.76
CA MET A 297 -28.26 9.06 14.46
C MET A 297 -28.09 7.77 13.65
N LEU A 298 -28.88 6.71 13.90
CA LEU A 298 -28.80 5.46 13.14
C LEU A 298 -28.81 5.65 11.60
N PRO A 299 -29.83 6.29 10.99
CA PRO A 299 -29.84 6.51 9.55
C PRO A 299 -28.71 7.44 9.10
N LEU A 300 -28.33 8.43 9.90
CA LEU A 300 -27.20 9.31 9.60
C LEU A 300 -25.89 8.52 9.51
N THR A 301 -25.62 7.64 10.49
CA THR A 301 -24.45 6.77 10.54
C THR A 301 -24.41 5.84 9.33
N VAL A 302 -25.56 5.29 8.90
CA VAL A 302 -25.66 4.46 7.69
C VAL A 302 -25.39 5.27 6.41
N ILE A 303 -26.06 6.41 6.24
CA ILE A 303 -25.97 7.23 5.01
C ILE A 303 -24.56 7.82 4.86
N TRP A 304 -24.02 8.41 5.93
CA TRP A 304 -22.68 9.00 5.91
C TRP A 304 -21.61 7.91 5.79
N GLY A 305 -21.76 6.80 6.52
CA GLY A 305 -20.91 5.63 6.38
C GLY A 305 -20.89 5.08 4.94
N ALA A 306 -22.04 4.98 4.28
CA ALA A 306 -22.14 4.57 2.87
C ALA A 306 -21.46 5.58 1.92
N TYR A 307 -21.56 6.88 2.21
CA TYR A 307 -20.87 7.92 1.44
C TYR A 307 -19.34 7.84 1.58
N ILE A 308 -18.83 7.56 2.78
CA ILE A 308 -17.41 7.27 3.03
C ILE A 308 -16.99 6.00 2.28
N TYR A 309 -17.75 4.90 2.42
CA TYR A 309 -17.48 3.63 1.75
C TYR A 309 -17.31 3.78 0.23
N ARG A 310 -18.16 4.59 -0.42
CA ARG A 310 -18.10 4.83 -1.87
C ARG A 310 -16.85 5.60 -2.32
N ARG A 311 -16.29 6.46 -1.46
CA ARG A 311 -15.13 7.31 -1.78
C ARG A 311 -13.78 6.67 -1.46
N VAL A 312 -13.77 5.68 -0.58
CA VAL A 312 -12.57 4.90 -0.26
C VAL A 312 -12.19 4.00 -1.43
N LEU A 313 -10.93 4.12 -1.87
CA LEU A 313 -10.43 3.50 -3.10
C LEU A 313 -10.25 1.99 -2.96
N HIS A 314 -9.56 1.55 -1.90
CA HIS A 314 -9.09 0.18 -1.75
C HIS A 314 -10.13 -0.77 -1.12
N HIS A 315 -10.19 -2.01 -1.60
CA HIS A 315 -11.12 -3.04 -1.09
C HIS A 315 -10.85 -3.42 0.37
N GLY A 316 -9.59 -3.41 0.83
CA GLY A 316 -9.22 -3.65 2.23
C GLY A 316 -9.79 -2.57 3.16
N ALA A 317 -9.56 -1.31 2.81
CA ALA A 317 -10.09 -0.16 3.55
C ALA A 317 -11.61 -0.13 3.56
N ARG A 318 -12.28 -0.53 2.47
CA ARG A 318 -13.74 -0.69 2.43
C ARG A 318 -14.27 -1.70 3.45
N ARG A 319 -13.60 -2.84 3.65
CA ARG A 319 -13.99 -3.83 4.68
C ARG A 319 -13.82 -3.26 6.08
N ALA A 320 -12.73 -2.53 6.32
CA ALA A 320 -12.48 -1.87 7.59
C ALA A 320 -13.48 -0.73 7.88
N VAL A 321 -13.89 0.03 6.86
CA VAL A 321 -15.00 1.01 6.97
C VAL A 321 -16.31 0.32 7.31
N VAL A 322 -16.63 -0.83 6.69
CA VAL A 322 -17.82 -1.60 7.06
C VAL A 322 -17.75 -2.09 8.51
N LEU A 323 -16.58 -2.53 8.98
CA LEU A 323 -16.37 -2.89 10.39
C LEU A 323 -16.62 -1.67 11.30
N LEU A 324 -16.06 -0.50 10.97
CA LEU A 324 -16.27 0.73 11.74
C LEU A 324 -17.75 1.11 11.83
N ILE A 325 -18.47 1.09 10.69
CA ILE A 325 -19.91 1.37 10.65
C ILE A 325 -20.69 0.33 11.47
N ALA A 326 -20.36 -0.96 11.34
CA ALA A 326 -21.00 -2.01 12.12
C ALA A 326 -20.77 -1.84 13.63
N MET A 327 -19.56 -1.47 14.05
CA MET A 327 -19.25 -1.18 15.46
C MET A 327 -19.99 0.05 15.97
N LEU A 328 -20.10 1.12 15.17
CA LEU A 328 -20.92 2.30 15.53
C LEU A 328 -22.38 1.93 15.73
N LEU A 329 -22.97 1.19 14.79
CA LEU A 329 -24.38 0.76 14.88
C LEU A 329 -24.62 -0.17 16.07
N LEU A 330 -23.75 -1.16 16.30
CA LEU A 330 -23.87 -2.04 17.46
C LEU A 330 -23.74 -1.26 18.76
N TRP A 331 -22.89 -0.24 18.81
CA TRP A 331 -22.71 0.60 19.97
C TRP A 331 -23.92 1.52 20.23
N GLU A 332 -24.44 2.18 19.20
CA GLU A 332 -25.69 2.97 19.25
C GLU A 332 -26.88 2.10 19.69
N LEU A 333 -27.02 0.89 19.13
CA LEU A 333 -28.05 -0.07 19.51
C LEU A 333 -27.90 -0.54 20.96
N THR A 334 -26.68 -0.78 21.42
CA THR A 334 -26.42 -1.15 22.83
C THR A 334 -26.78 0.00 23.75
N ARG A 335 -26.50 1.25 23.35
CA ARG A 335 -26.89 2.43 24.13
C ARG A 335 -28.41 2.61 24.16
N MET A 336 -29.08 2.43 23.03
CA MET A 336 -30.55 2.43 22.96
C MET A 336 -31.13 1.33 23.86
N ALA A 337 -30.60 0.11 23.76
CA ALA A 337 -30.99 -0.99 24.61
C ALA A 337 -30.78 -0.62 26.09
N LYS A 338 -29.66 -0.01 26.48
CA LYS A 338 -29.40 0.47 27.85
C LYS A 338 -30.38 1.57 28.31
N ILE A 339 -30.85 2.43 27.41
CA ILE A 339 -31.84 3.47 27.72
C ILE A 339 -33.24 2.87 27.91
N LEU A 340 -33.58 1.86 27.08
CA LEU A 340 -34.86 1.15 27.09
C LEU A 340 -34.93 0.06 28.18
N THR A 341 -33.79 -0.51 28.57
CA THR A 341 -33.73 -1.57 29.58
C THR A 341 -33.81 -0.96 30.96
N PHE A 342 -34.75 -1.48 31.73
CA PHE A 342 -34.97 -1.09 33.11
C PHE A 342 -33.94 -1.76 34.02
N VAL A 343 -33.50 -1.02 35.05
CA VAL A 343 -32.45 -1.29 36.06
C VAL A 343 -32.66 -2.58 36.91
N HIS A 344 -33.59 -3.45 36.54
CA HIS A 344 -34.07 -4.53 37.41
C HIS A 344 -33.53 -5.93 37.06
N ASP A 345 -32.85 -6.09 35.94
CA ASP A 345 -31.97 -7.23 35.73
C ASP A 345 -30.52 -6.76 35.81
N SER A 346 -29.94 -6.85 37.01
CA SER A 346 -28.55 -6.46 37.27
C SER A 346 -27.55 -7.18 36.35
N THR A 347 -27.88 -8.38 35.87
CA THR A 347 -27.01 -9.13 34.96
C THR A 347 -27.09 -8.57 33.55
N LEU A 348 -28.29 -8.25 33.06
CA LEU A 348 -28.49 -7.64 31.74
C LEU A 348 -27.94 -6.21 31.70
N GLU A 349 -28.13 -5.42 32.76
CA GLU A 349 -27.57 -4.07 32.86
C GLU A 349 -26.04 -4.08 32.82
N ARG A 350 -25.40 -4.97 33.61
CA ARG A 350 -23.94 -5.17 33.58
C ARG A 350 -23.47 -5.67 32.23
N THR A 351 -24.22 -6.58 31.60
CA THR A 351 -23.89 -7.09 30.26
C THR A 351 -23.93 -5.98 29.20
N LEU A 352 -24.99 -5.17 29.18
CA LEU A 352 -25.10 -4.01 28.28
C LEU A 352 -24.03 -2.96 28.57
N TRP A 353 -23.67 -2.78 29.85
CA TRP A 353 -22.54 -1.96 30.24
C TRP A 353 -21.24 -2.48 29.63
N TYR A 354 -20.95 -3.77 29.70
CA TYR A 354 -19.72 -4.36 29.16
C TYR A 354 -19.68 -4.32 27.63
N LEU A 355 -20.79 -4.64 26.98
CA LEU A 355 -20.95 -4.55 25.52
C LEU A 355 -20.70 -3.12 25.01
N PHE A 356 -21.10 -2.09 25.79
CA PHE A 356 -20.82 -0.70 25.45
C PHE A 356 -19.31 -0.43 25.29
N TYR A 357 -18.45 -0.99 26.15
CA TYR A 357 -17.00 -0.79 26.05
C TYR A 357 -16.37 -1.67 24.98
N MET A 358 -16.92 -2.88 24.75
CA MET A 358 -16.49 -3.79 23.70
C MET A 358 -16.69 -3.20 22.30
N PHE A 359 -17.90 -2.73 21.98
CA PHE A 359 -18.18 -2.14 20.66
C PHE A 359 -17.41 -0.84 20.44
N ARG A 360 -17.20 -0.04 21.50
CA ARG A 360 -16.32 1.13 21.44
C ARG A 360 -14.86 0.76 21.12
N ALA A 361 -14.33 -0.32 21.68
CA ALA A 361 -12.97 -0.79 21.37
C ALA A 361 -12.81 -1.17 19.89
N GLY A 362 -13.86 -1.72 19.29
CA GLY A 362 -13.87 -2.04 17.86
C GLY A 362 -13.66 -0.82 16.95
N LEU A 363 -13.97 0.41 17.40
CA LEU A 363 -13.84 1.63 16.60
C LEU A 363 -12.38 2.01 16.34
N SER A 364 -11.53 1.98 17.37
CA SER A 364 -10.11 2.33 17.25
C SER A 364 -9.37 1.32 16.39
N VAL A 365 -9.66 0.03 16.57
CA VAL A 365 -9.10 -1.07 15.75
C VAL A 365 -9.54 -0.96 14.29
N ALA A 366 -10.82 -0.66 14.05
CA ALA A 366 -11.29 -0.45 12.68
C ALA A 366 -10.61 0.75 12.02
N LEU A 367 -10.41 1.86 12.75
CA LEU A 367 -9.67 3.02 12.26
C LEU A 367 -8.19 2.69 11.95
N LEU A 368 -7.53 1.94 12.82
CA LEU A 368 -6.15 1.48 12.62
C LEU A 368 -6.04 0.57 11.39
N TRP A 369 -7.03 -0.29 11.17
CA TRP A 369 -7.11 -1.12 9.98
C TRP A 369 -7.37 -0.28 8.71
N ILE A 370 -8.22 0.75 8.79
CA ILE A 370 -8.40 1.72 7.70
C ILE A 370 -7.07 2.40 7.37
N ALA A 371 -6.34 2.89 8.38
CA ALA A 371 -5.04 3.55 8.21
C ALA A 371 -4.00 2.62 7.56
N TRP A 372 -3.94 1.36 7.98
CA TRP A 372 -3.07 0.37 7.36
C TRP A 372 -3.47 0.09 5.90
N SER A 373 -4.75 -0.11 5.62
CA SER A 373 -5.22 -0.46 4.26
C SER A 373 -5.44 0.72 3.31
N ALA A 374 -5.12 1.95 3.74
CA ALA A 374 -5.35 3.17 2.97
C ALA A 374 -4.49 3.32 1.70
N ASP A 375 -3.38 2.59 1.59
CA ASP A 375 -2.39 2.72 0.51
C ASP A 375 -2.07 1.39 -0.21
N GLU A 376 -2.54 0.26 0.33
CA GLU A 376 -2.09 -1.05 -0.14
C GLU A 376 -3.01 -1.64 -1.21
N ASP A 377 -2.42 -2.01 -2.35
CA ASP A 377 -3.05 -2.85 -3.36
C ASP A 377 -3.45 -4.19 -2.74
N ALA A 378 -4.73 -4.27 -2.37
CA ALA A 378 -5.35 -5.35 -1.61
C ALA A 378 -5.36 -6.73 -2.30
N ILE A 379 -4.65 -6.89 -3.42
CA ILE A 379 -4.70 -8.10 -4.24
C ILE A 379 -3.82 -9.21 -3.65
N ASN A 380 -2.75 -8.93 -2.88
CA ASN A 380 -1.76 -9.99 -2.60
C ASN A 380 -1.14 -10.14 -1.20
N HIS A 381 -1.53 -9.41 -0.14
CA HIS A 381 -0.93 -9.61 1.19
C HIS A 381 -1.94 -9.85 2.33
N ARG A 382 -1.63 -10.82 3.21
CA ARG A 382 -2.37 -11.13 4.44
C ARG A 382 -2.10 -10.05 5.50
N MET A 383 -3.10 -9.77 6.33
CA MET A 383 -3.03 -8.79 7.43
C MET A 383 -1.75 -8.96 8.29
N PRO A 384 -1.01 -7.87 8.59
CA PRO A 384 0.32 -7.95 9.19
C PRO A 384 0.24 -8.46 10.63
N PRO A 385 1.31 -9.09 11.13
CA PRO A 385 1.32 -9.70 12.46
C PRO A 385 1.08 -8.69 13.59
N TRP A 386 1.59 -7.45 13.47
CA TRP A 386 1.36 -6.40 14.46
C TRP A 386 -0.12 -6.01 14.56
N LEU A 387 -0.83 -5.87 13.44
CA LEU A 387 -2.25 -5.51 13.44
C LEU A 387 -3.11 -6.67 13.98
N LYS A 388 -2.71 -7.93 13.71
CA LYS A 388 -3.32 -9.11 14.34
C LYS A 388 -3.09 -9.14 15.84
N ALA A 389 -1.91 -8.75 16.31
CA ALA A 389 -1.61 -8.66 17.73
C ALA A 389 -2.46 -7.58 18.42
N VAL A 390 -2.63 -6.40 17.81
CA VAL A 390 -3.51 -5.33 18.33
C VAL A 390 -4.98 -5.80 18.34
N PHE A 391 -5.44 -6.47 17.29
CA PHE A 391 -6.78 -7.06 17.24
C PHE A 391 -6.96 -8.11 18.34
N GLY A 392 -5.98 -9.00 18.53
CA GLY A 392 -5.98 -10.00 19.59
C GLY A 392 -5.95 -9.40 20.99
N LEU A 393 -5.20 -8.31 21.19
CA LEU A 393 -5.16 -7.56 22.44
C LEU A 393 -6.52 -6.92 22.76
N ASN A 394 -7.18 -6.30 21.78
CA ASN A 394 -8.52 -5.73 21.97
C ASN A 394 -9.56 -6.82 22.24
N LEU A 395 -9.43 -7.99 21.60
CA LEU A 395 -10.31 -9.13 21.88
C LEU A 395 -10.08 -9.69 23.29
N LEU A 396 -8.83 -9.78 23.74
CA LEU A 396 -8.48 -10.14 25.12
C LEU A 396 -9.05 -9.13 26.12
N LEU A 397 -8.91 -7.83 25.83
CA LEU A 397 -9.42 -6.75 26.67
C LEU A 397 -10.95 -6.78 26.74
N ALA A 398 -11.63 -7.04 25.62
CA ALA A 398 -13.07 -7.24 25.58
C ALA A 398 -13.50 -8.46 26.42
N ALA A 399 -12.77 -9.58 26.34
CA ALA A 399 -13.04 -10.75 27.17
C ALA A 399 -12.85 -10.45 28.66
N LEU A 400 -11.79 -9.73 29.05
CA LEU A 400 -11.58 -9.29 30.44
C LEU A 400 -12.70 -8.36 30.91
N ILE A 401 -13.15 -7.41 30.07
CA ILE A 401 -14.26 -6.52 30.41
C ILE A 401 -15.57 -7.30 30.60
N LEU A 402 -15.86 -8.29 29.75
CA LEU A 402 -17.03 -9.16 29.91
C LEU A 402 -16.93 -10.03 31.18
N CYS A 403 -15.73 -10.44 31.55
CA CYS A 403 -15.45 -11.20 32.77
C CYS A 403 -15.22 -10.32 34.01
N ASN A 404 -15.51 -9.01 33.94
CA ASN A 404 -15.21 -8.08 35.03
C ASN A 404 -15.89 -8.46 36.35
N ASP A 405 -17.00 -9.20 36.32
CA ASP A 405 -17.68 -9.70 37.52
C ASP A 405 -16.78 -10.59 38.40
N PHE A 406 -15.80 -11.28 37.80
CA PHE A 406 -14.88 -12.17 38.51
C PHE A 406 -13.73 -11.45 39.20
N HIS A 407 -13.27 -10.31 38.66
CA HIS A 407 -12.02 -9.68 39.10
C HIS A 407 -12.12 -8.19 39.41
N GLN A 408 -13.19 -7.51 38.97
CA GLN A 408 -13.51 -6.11 39.27
C GLN A 408 -12.36 -5.12 39.00
N GLN A 409 -11.58 -5.34 37.94
CA GLN A 409 -10.40 -4.51 37.63
C GLN A 409 -10.70 -3.35 36.68
N PHE A 410 -11.82 -3.39 35.94
CA PHE A 410 -12.30 -2.28 35.11
C PHE A 410 -13.38 -1.49 35.83
N PHE A 411 -14.33 -2.20 36.44
CA PHE A 411 -15.42 -1.61 37.20
C PHE A 411 -15.51 -2.30 38.55
N VAL A 412 -15.48 -1.50 39.61
CA VAL A 412 -15.68 -1.97 40.98
C VAL A 412 -17.10 -1.59 41.37
N PHE A 413 -17.85 -2.59 41.83
CA PHE A 413 -19.17 -2.43 42.40
C PHE A 413 -19.01 -2.48 43.92
N THR A 414 -18.89 -1.33 44.56
CA THR A 414 -18.81 -1.24 46.02
C THR A 414 -20.18 -0.93 46.58
N TRP A 415 -20.62 -1.73 47.56
CA TRP A 415 -21.76 -1.37 48.38
C TRP A 415 -21.37 -0.24 49.33
N ASP A 416 -21.95 0.94 49.14
CA ASP A 416 -21.77 2.06 50.06
C ASP A 416 -22.75 1.92 51.23
N ASN A 417 -22.20 1.68 52.43
CA ASN A 417 -22.99 1.48 53.65
C ASN A 417 -23.76 2.74 54.09
N ILE A 418 -23.33 3.93 53.67
CA ILE A 418 -23.95 5.22 54.03
C ILE A 418 -25.07 5.57 53.04
N LEU A 419 -24.84 5.33 51.74
CA LEU A 419 -25.83 5.59 50.69
C LEU A 419 -26.78 4.42 50.43
N GLN A 420 -26.48 3.23 50.99
CA GLN A 420 -27.20 1.97 50.76
C GLN A 420 -27.37 1.67 49.26
N GLU A 421 -26.33 1.96 48.48
CA GLU A 421 -26.31 1.83 47.04
C GLU A 421 -25.06 1.11 46.56
N TRP A 422 -25.19 0.38 45.46
CA TRP A 422 -24.04 -0.06 44.67
C TRP A 422 -23.45 1.16 43.98
N GLN A 423 -22.31 1.64 44.47
CA GLN A 423 -21.50 2.62 43.77
C GLN A 423 -20.65 1.94 42.72
N GLU A 424 -20.70 2.49 41.51
CA GLU A 424 -19.89 2.07 40.38
C GLU A 424 -18.67 2.98 40.29
N ALA A 425 -17.50 2.45 40.66
CA ALA A 425 -16.24 3.16 40.53
C ALA A 425 -15.45 2.63 39.33
N LEU A 426 -14.86 3.55 38.55
CA LEU A 426 -13.85 3.19 37.58
C LEU A 426 -12.59 2.71 38.32
N ALA A 427 -12.18 1.48 38.05
CA ALA A 427 -10.91 0.96 38.52
C ALA A 427 -9.77 1.28 37.55
N TRP A 428 -8.54 0.99 37.96
CA TRP A 428 -7.33 1.30 37.21
C TRP A 428 -7.35 0.74 35.77
N GLY A 429 -7.97 -0.44 35.56
CA GLY A 429 -8.07 -1.08 34.24
C GLY A 429 -8.87 -0.26 33.24
N ALA A 430 -9.88 0.49 33.68
CA ALA A 430 -10.65 1.37 32.79
C ALA A 430 -9.82 2.56 32.28
N TYR A 431 -8.93 3.12 33.11
CA TYR A 431 -8.00 4.16 32.67
C TYR A 431 -6.96 3.61 31.70
N VAL A 432 -6.44 2.40 31.93
CA VAL A 432 -5.53 1.72 30.97
C VAL A 432 -6.25 1.50 29.63
N TYR A 433 -7.48 1.01 29.66
CA TYR A 433 -8.32 0.88 28.46
C TYR A 433 -8.44 2.23 27.72
N TRP A 434 -8.73 3.34 28.41
CA TRP A 434 -8.86 4.65 27.75
C TRP A 434 -7.54 5.11 27.13
N THR A 435 -6.42 4.96 27.83
CA THR A 435 -5.11 5.33 27.30
C THR A 435 -4.75 4.53 26.05
N LEU A 436 -5.03 3.22 26.05
CA LEU A 436 -4.83 2.36 24.88
C LEU A 436 -5.75 2.78 23.72
N TRP A 437 -7.04 3.03 24.00
CA TRP A 437 -8.01 3.41 22.99
C TRP A 437 -7.66 4.74 22.30
N PHE A 438 -7.31 5.78 23.06
CA PHE A 438 -6.81 7.04 22.48
C PHE A 438 -5.46 6.85 21.78
N GLY A 439 -4.58 6.02 22.34
CA GLY A 439 -3.29 5.68 21.74
C GLY A 439 -3.43 5.01 20.37
N GLU A 440 -4.40 4.13 20.19
CA GLU A 440 -4.69 3.48 18.91
C GLU A 440 -5.23 4.45 17.86
N ILE A 441 -6.09 5.38 18.25
CA ILE A 441 -6.58 6.45 17.34
C ILE A 441 -5.40 7.34 16.91
N LEU A 442 -4.56 7.74 17.85
CA LEU A 442 -3.35 8.52 17.56
C LEU A 442 -2.40 7.74 16.65
N ALA A 443 -2.18 6.44 16.93
CA ALA A 443 -1.35 5.58 16.08
C ALA A 443 -1.90 5.47 14.66
N ALA A 444 -3.23 5.36 14.49
CA ALA A 444 -3.85 5.35 13.17
C ALA A 444 -3.60 6.66 12.40
N LEU A 445 -3.73 7.81 13.06
CA LEU A 445 -3.44 9.11 12.45
C LEU A 445 -1.95 9.29 12.13
N LEU A 446 -1.06 8.85 13.03
CA LEU A 446 0.38 8.88 12.81
C LEU A 446 0.80 7.97 11.64
N LEU A 447 0.23 6.78 11.53
CA LEU A 447 0.47 5.87 10.40
C LEU A 447 0.04 6.51 9.07
N LEU A 448 -1.12 7.16 9.04
CA LEU A 448 -1.55 7.90 7.84
C LEU A 448 -0.61 9.06 7.51
N LEU A 449 -0.14 9.80 8.53
CA LEU A 449 0.79 10.91 8.34
C LEU A 449 2.16 10.44 7.87
N GLU A 450 2.67 9.34 8.41
CA GLU A 450 3.92 8.72 8.00
C GLU A 450 3.86 8.26 6.55
N LYS A 451 2.74 7.66 6.13
CA LYS A 451 2.50 7.31 4.73
C LYS A 451 2.46 8.54 3.82
N ALA A 452 1.73 9.58 4.21
CA ALA A 452 1.70 10.84 3.47
C ALA A 452 3.09 11.47 3.32
N LYS A 453 3.94 11.35 4.36
CA LYS A 453 5.33 11.78 4.33
C LYS A 453 6.18 10.94 3.38
N GLN A 454 6.05 9.60 3.44
CA GLN A 454 6.78 8.68 2.56
C GLN A 454 6.44 8.91 1.08
N GLN A 455 5.18 9.23 0.78
CA GLN A 455 4.71 9.58 -0.56
C GLN A 455 5.04 11.03 -0.99
N GLN A 456 5.67 11.83 -0.12
CA GLN A 456 5.98 13.25 -0.35
C GLN A 456 4.77 14.14 -0.68
N VAL A 457 3.57 13.82 -0.16
CA VAL A 457 2.32 14.58 -0.39
C VAL A 457 1.93 15.45 0.82
N LEU A 458 2.86 15.66 1.75
CA LEU A 458 2.57 16.31 3.03
C LEU A 458 2.14 17.78 2.87
N ARG A 459 0.97 18.13 3.41
CA ARG A 459 0.39 19.48 3.38
C ARG A 459 0.04 19.93 4.79
N PRO A 460 0.15 21.22 5.14
CA PRO A 460 -0.16 21.71 6.49
C PRO A 460 -1.62 21.43 6.91
N MET A 461 -2.54 21.42 5.94
CA MET A 461 -3.96 21.10 6.16
C MET A 461 -4.18 19.67 6.70
N MET A 462 -3.22 18.75 6.53
CA MET A 462 -3.28 17.37 7.05
C MET A 462 -3.08 17.29 8.57
N MET A 463 -2.80 18.41 9.24
CA MET A 463 -2.80 18.50 10.71
C MET A 463 -4.21 18.67 11.30
N LEU A 464 -5.22 18.99 10.47
CA LEU A 464 -6.58 19.23 10.94
C LEU A 464 -7.22 18.00 11.65
N PRO A 465 -7.05 16.74 11.18
CA PRO A 465 -7.49 15.56 11.94
C PRO A 465 -6.88 15.46 13.34
N PHE A 466 -5.62 15.87 13.52
CA PHE A 466 -4.95 15.86 14.83
C PHE A 466 -5.53 16.92 15.76
N VAL A 467 -5.80 18.13 15.25
CA VAL A 467 -6.46 19.19 16.02
C VAL A 467 -7.86 18.72 16.44
N PHE A 468 -8.61 18.12 15.52
CA PHE A 468 -9.94 17.57 15.80
C PHE A 468 -9.89 16.45 16.86
N PHE A 469 -8.87 15.58 16.80
CA PHE A 469 -8.62 14.57 17.82
C PHE A 469 -8.28 15.15 19.20
N VAL A 470 -7.44 16.18 19.27
CA VAL A 470 -7.12 16.86 20.54
C VAL A 470 -8.36 17.54 21.13
N LEU A 471 -9.18 18.18 20.31
CA LEU A 471 -10.47 18.74 20.75
C LEU A 471 -11.40 17.66 21.32
N PHE A 472 -11.42 16.48 20.71
CA PHE A 472 -12.20 15.34 21.21
C PHE A 472 -11.67 14.79 22.55
N ILE A 473 -10.35 14.75 22.76
CA ILE A 473 -9.76 14.43 24.07
C ILE A 473 -10.16 15.47 25.13
N ALA A 474 -10.04 16.76 24.80
CA ALA A 474 -10.42 17.84 25.71
C ALA A 474 -11.91 17.76 26.09
N TYR A 475 -12.78 17.48 25.12
CA TYR A 475 -14.20 17.22 25.36
C TYR A 475 -14.42 16.00 26.27
N SER A 476 -13.70 14.89 26.04
CA SER A 476 -13.84 13.66 26.85
C SER A 476 -13.44 13.88 28.31
N ILE A 477 -12.37 14.65 28.55
CA ILE A 477 -11.95 15.05 29.90
C ILE A 477 -12.99 15.96 30.53
N ALA A 478 -13.47 16.98 29.79
CA ALA A 478 -14.48 17.91 30.29
C ALA A 478 -15.79 17.17 30.62
N TYR A 479 -16.22 16.20 29.81
CA TYR A 479 -17.39 15.37 30.09
C TYR A 479 -17.30 14.66 31.45
N GLN A 480 -16.11 14.24 31.89
CA GLN A 480 -15.91 13.55 33.17
C GLN A 480 -15.99 14.50 34.39
N TYR A 481 -15.44 15.70 34.29
CA TYR A 481 -15.27 16.60 35.45
C TYR A 481 -16.24 17.77 35.49
N VAL A 482 -16.91 18.05 34.37
CA VAL A 482 -17.65 19.29 34.18
C VAL A 482 -19.11 18.96 33.85
N ALA A 483 -19.99 19.10 34.85
CA ALA A 483 -21.40 18.72 34.76
C ALA A 483 -22.15 19.43 33.62
N TRP A 484 -21.76 20.67 33.26
CA TRP A 484 -22.38 21.41 32.16
C TRP A 484 -22.01 20.89 30.78
N VAL A 485 -20.99 20.03 30.64
CA VAL A 485 -20.53 19.43 29.37
C VAL A 485 -21.19 18.07 29.09
N GLN A 486 -21.89 17.49 30.07
CA GLN A 486 -22.57 16.19 29.96
C GLN A 486 -23.92 16.23 29.23
N TRP A 487 -24.28 17.36 28.64
CA TRP A 487 -25.56 17.60 27.99
C TRP A 487 -25.76 16.86 26.66
N PRO A 488 -24.78 16.71 25.74
CA PRO A 488 -25.00 15.94 24.53
C PRO A 488 -24.94 14.44 24.82
N GLU A 489 -25.65 13.65 24.02
CA GLU A 489 -25.55 12.20 24.10
C GLU A 489 -24.15 11.76 23.63
N LEU A 490 -23.38 11.17 24.55
CA LEU A 490 -21.96 10.85 24.36
C LEU A 490 -21.71 9.91 23.17
N THR A 491 -22.60 8.93 22.98
CA THR A 491 -22.52 7.93 21.91
C THR A 491 -22.72 8.61 20.56
N ALA A 492 -23.74 9.47 20.43
CA ALA A 492 -24.00 10.26 19.23
C ALA A 492 -22.83 11.18 18.88
N LEU A 493 -22.27 11.90 19.86
CA LEU A 493 -21.14 12.80 19.62
C LEU A 493 -19.87 12.03 19.24
N THR A 494 -19.64 10.86 19.83
CA THR A 494 -18.51 10.00 19.46
C THR A 494 -18.70 9.38 18.07
N ALA A 495 -19.91 8.96 17.70
CA ALA A 495 -20.20 8.49 16.35
C ALA A 495 -19.95 9.59 15.32
N LEU A 496 -20.42 10.80 15.59
CA LEU A 496 -20.15 11.98 14.77
C LEU A 496 -18.64 12.25 14.66
N PHE A 497 -17.89 12.13 15.76
CA PHE A 497 -16.44 12.27 15.76
C PHE A 497 -15.77 11.29 14.80
N PHE A 498 -16.08 9.99 14.84
CA PHE A 498 -15.44 9.02 13.93
C PHE A 498 -15.81 9.26 12.46
N LEU A 499 -17.07 9.57 12.16
CA LEU A 499 -17.52 9.88 10.81
C LEU A 499 -16.85 11.17 10.29
N ALA A 500 -16.84 12.22 11.09
CA ALA A 500 -16.20 13.49 10.75
C ALA A 500 -14.68 13.36 10.66
N LEU A 501 -14.03 12.56 11.52
CA LEU A 501 -12.59 12.32 11.46
C LEU A 501 -12.21 11.68 10.11
N LEU A 502 -12.93 10.64 9.69
CA LEU A 502 -12.72 10.03 8.37
C LEU A 502 -13.01 11.00 7.23
N GLU A 503 -14.06 11.81 7.35
CA GLU A 503 -14.39 12.87 6.38
C GLU A 503 -13.25 13.88 6.23
N ILE A 504 -12.72 14.38 7.36
CA ILE A 504 -11.61 15.32 7.39
C ILE A 504 -10.33 14.66 6.83
N CYS A 505 -10.05 13.40 7.16
CA CYS A 505 -8.93 12.66 6.58
C CYS A 505 -9.03 12.56 5.05
N LEU A 506 -10.23 12.28 4.50
CA LEU A 506 -10.47 12.23 3.05
C LEU A 506 -10.40 13.62 2.39
N HIS A 507 -10.91 14.66 3.06
CA HIS A 507 -10.93 16.04 2.56
C HIS A 507 -9.55 16.69 2.55
N THR A 508 -8.74 16.44 3.58
CA THR A 508 -7.37 16.98 3.71
C THR A 508 -6.37 16.24 2.81
N GLY A 509 -6.76 15.08 2.27
CA GLY A 509 -5.91 14.20 1.49
C GLY A 509 -5.00 13.31 2.34
N LEU A 510 -5.18 13.30 3.66
CA LEU A 510 -4.46 12.38 4.56
C LEU A 510 -4.81 10.92 4.28
N MET A 511 -6.04 10.66 3.83
CA MET A 511 -6.45 9.41 3.23
C MET A 511 -6.75 9.64 1.73
N PRO A 512 -6.20 8.83 0.81
CA PRO A 512 -6.44 9.01 -0.62
C PRO A 512 -7.93 8.82 -0.94
N SER A 513 -8.47 9.74 -1.74
CA SER A 513 -9.88 9.75 -2.12
C SER A 513 -10.07 9.89 -3.63
N ASN A 514 -11.19 9.37 -4.13
CA ASN A 514 -11.55 9.32 -5.55
C ASN A 514 -11.92 10.70 -6.18
N ARG A 515 -11.44 11.82 -5.65
CA ARG A 515 -11.88 13.18 -6.05
C ARG A 515 -11.03 13.86 -7.13
N LEU A 516 -9.76 13.51 -7.27
CA LEU A 516 -8.81 14.27 -8.12
C LEU A 516 -8.55 13.65 -9.49
N HIS A 517 -9.31 12.63 -9.91
CA HIS A 517 -9.14 12.02 -11.24
C HIS A 517 -9.36 13.02 -12.36
N GLU A 518 -10.38 13.89 -12.25
CA GLU A 518 -10.64 14.94 -13.24
C GLU A 518 -9.46 15.93 -13.37
N ALA A 519 -8.86 16.31 -12.24
CA ALA A 519 -7.66 17.14 -12.20
C ALA A 519 -6.45 16.42 -12.83
N PHE A 520 -6.32 15.10 -12.62
CA PHE A 520 -5.27 14.29 -13.25
C PHE A 520 -5.42 14.26 -14.77
N PHE A 521 -6.62 14.00 -15.31
CA PHE A 521 -6.84 13.98 -16.75
C PHE A 521 -6.65 15.37 -17.38
N THR A 522 -7.15 16.43 -16.76
CA THR A 522 -6.99 17.81 -17.27
C THR A 522 -5.53 18.25 -17.35
N HIS A 523 -4.67 17.82 -16.43
CA HIS A 523 -3.25 18.19 -16.40
C HIS A 523 -2.30 17.12 -16.98
N ALA A 524 -2.83 15.98 -17.47
CA ALA A 524 -2.03 14.93 -18.06
C ALA A 524 -1.30 15.44 -19.30
N ARG A 525 0.02 15.22 -19.37
CA ARG A 525 0.86 15.57 -20.54
C ARG A 525 0.72 14.60 -21.71
N LEU A 526 -0.15 13.61 -21.57
CA LEU A 526 -0.34 12.55 -22.54
C LEU A 526 -1.81 12.47 -22.88
N ALA A 527 -2.13 12.20 -24.15
CA ALA A 527 -3.51 12.10 -24.60
C ALA A 527 -4.13 10.82 -24.02
N MET A 528 -4.99 10.96 -23.01
CA MET A 528 -5.61 9.86 -22.27
C MET A 528 -7.13 9.95 -22.29
N ARG A 529 -7.82 8.81 -22.36
CA ARG A 529 -9.28 8.71 -22.27
C ARG A 529 -9.68 7.52 -21.40
N LEU A 530 -10.56 7.74 -20.44
CA LEU A 530 -11.24 6.68 -19.71
C LEU A 530 -12.57 6.41 -20.40
N VAL A 531 -12.77 5.18 -20.88
CA VAL A 531 -14.02 4.74 -21.54
C VAL A 531 -14.79 3.79 -20.63
N ASN A 532 -16.12 3.84 -20.68
CA ASN A 532 -16.99 2.88 -19.99
C ASN A 532 -16.96 1.50 -20.66
N ALA A 533 -17.70 0.53 -20.11
CA ALA A 533 -17.81 -0.82 -20.68
C ALA A 533 -18.38 -0.83 -22.11
N GLU A 534 -19.17 0.17 -22.46
CA GLU A 534 -19.76 0.38 -23.79
C GLU A 534 -18.83 1.14 -24.77
N GLY A 535 -17.65 1.57 -24.32
CA GLY A 535 -16.66 2.28 -25.14
C GLY A 535 -16.86 3.80 -25.27
N ALA A 536 -17.83 4.40 -24.59
CA ALA A 536 -18.05 5.85 -24.55
C ALA A 536 -17.07 6.53 -23.57
N PRO A 537 -16.45 7.67 -23.95
CA PRO A 537 -15.50 8.38 -23.11
C PRO A 537 -16.19 9.04 -21.90
N VAL A 538 -15.76 8.70 -20.70
CA VAL A 538 -16.22 9.26 -19.41
C VAL A 538 -15.31 10.41 -18.96
N PHE A 539 -14.00 10.24 -19.11
CA PHE A 539 -13.00 11.30 -18.85
C PHE A 539 -12.02 11.37 -20.02
N ALA A 540 -11.58 12.58 -20.37
CA ALA A 540 -10.61 12.81 -21.43
C ALA A 540 -9.59 13.85 -20.98
N SER A 541 -8.34 13.68 -21.40
CA SER A 541 -7.28 14.66 -21.19
C SER A 541 -7.49 15.91 -22.03
N ALA A 542 -6.86 17.02 -21.63
CA ALA A 542 -6.88 18.27 -22.39
C ALA A 542 -6.17 18.17 -23.76
N LEU A 543 -5.23 17.23 -23.93
CA LEU A 543 -4.56 16.99 -25.20
C LEU A 543 -5.51 16.41 -26.26
N GLN A 544 -5.39 16.93 -27.49
CA GLN A 544 -6.18 16.49 -28.63
C GLN A 544 -5.84 15.04 -29.00
N TRP A 545 -6.88 14.22 -29.14
CA TRP A 545 -6.77 12.82 -29.54
C TRP A 545 -6.53 12.73 -31.04
N ASP A 546 -5.49 11.99 -31.46
CA ASP A 546 -5.22 11.77 -32.88
C ASP A 546 -6.08 10.61 -33.40
N GLU A 547 -7.11 10.93 -34.17
CA GLU A 547 -7.98 9.95 -34.82
C GLU A 547 -7.30 9.28 -36.03
N SER A 548 -6.24 9.88 -36.58
CA SER A 548 -5.59 9.39 -37.80
C SER A 548 -4.63 8.23 -37.55
N GLY A 549 -4.11 8.11 -36.32
CA GLY A 549 -3.27 6.99 -35.86
C GLY A 549 -1.94 6.80 -36.60
N ARG A 550 -1.50 7.77 -37.43
CA ARG A 550 -0.31 7.60 -38.29
C ARG A 550 1.02 7.66 -37.54
N ASP A 551 1.14 8.62 -36.62
CA ASP A 551 2.38 8.84 -35.86
C ASP A 551 2.16 8.67 -34.35
N THR A 552 1.08 7.99 -33.95
CA THR A 552 0.73 7.79 -32.55
C THR A 552 0.41 6.33 -32.28
N ARG A 553 0.92 5.79 -31.17
CA ARG A 553 0.54 4.45 -30.69
C ARG A 553 -0.55 4.56 -29.64
N THR A 554 -1.70 3.96 -29.90
CA THR A 554 -2.77 3.84 -28.90
C THR A 554 -2.56 2.56 -28.08
N SER A 555 -2.39 2.71 -26.77
CA SER A 555 -2.34 1.61 -25.80
C SER A 555 -3.64 1.57 -24.99
N ARG A 556 -4.02 0.37 -24.54
CA ARG A 556 -5.27 0.11 -23.83
C ARG A 556 -5.02 -0.75 -22.60
N MET A 557 -5.59 -0.36 -21.46
CA MET A 557 -5.59 -1.12 -20.22
C MET A 557 -7.02 -1.34 -19.74
N GLU A 558 -7.40 -2.59 -19.52
CA GLU A 558 -8.72 -2.96 -19.01
C GLU A 558 -8.85 -2.61 -17.52
N ILE A 559 -9.98 -2.02 -17.14
CA ILE A 559 -10.31 -1.66 -15.76
C ILE A 559 -11.72 -2.20 -15.45
N HIS A 560 -12.01 -2.53 -14.18
CA HIS A 560 -13.37 -2.92 -13.81
C HIS A 560 -14.37 -1.81 -14.14
N GLY A 561 -15.23 -2.06 -15.14
CA GLY A 561 -16.25 -1.12 -15.61
C GLY A 561 -15.87 -0.32 -16.86
N GLY A 562 -14.74 -0.61 -17.51
CA GLY A 562 -14.31 0.10 -18.72
C GLY A 562 -12.85 -0.13 -19.11
N ALA A 563 -12.24 0.83 -19.79
CA ALA A 563 -10.81 0.78 -20.13
C ALA A 563 -10.17 2.17 -20.10
N LEU A 564 -8.87 2.21 -19.80
CA LEU A 564 -8.03 3.40 -19.99
C LEU A 564 -7.31 3.28 -21.32
N LEU A 565 -7.48 4.28 -22.18
CA LEU A 565 -6.80 4.42 -23.46
C LEU A 565 -5.81 5.57 -23.37
N TRP A 566 -4.62 5.41 -23.93
CA TRP A 566 -3.67 6.52 -24.03
C TRP A 566 -2.87 6.46 -25.33
N GLN A 567 -2.46 7.62 -25.83
CA GLN A 567 -1.69 7.74 -27.07
C GLN A 567 -0.29 8.26 -26.81
N GLU A 568 0.70 7.54 -27.32
CA GLU A 568 2.11 7.90 -27.29
C GLU A 568 2.51 8.51 -28.65
N ASP A 569 3.23 9.63 -28.62
CA ASP A 569 3.76 10.28 -29.84
C ASP A 569 5.00 9.54 -30.33
N LEU A 570 4.95 9.00 -31.56
CA LEU A 570 6.03 8.28 -32.23
C LEU A 570 6.71 9.10 -33.33
N ARG A 571 6.35 10.38 -33.54
CA ARG A 571 6.91 11.21 -34.62
C ARG A 571 8.42 11.24 -34.64
N LEU A 572 9.04 11.44 -33.47
CA LEU A 572 10.50 11.46 -33.34
C LEU A 572 11.12 10.11 -33.70
N LEU A 573 10.47 9.00 -33.33
CA LEU A 573 10.96 7.66 -33.62
C LEU A 573 10.88 7.35 -35.12
N HIS A 574 9.76 7.69 -35.77
CA HIS A 574 9.61 7.59 -37.22
C HIS A 574 10.63 8.47 -37.96
N GLU A 575 10.91 9.68 -37.48
CA GLU A 575 11.94 10.56 -38.07
C GLU A 575 13.34 9.94 -37.96
N ARG A 576 13.71 9.42 -36.80
CA ARG A 576 15.00 8.73 -36.61
C ARG A 576 15.12 7.48 -37.47
N GLN A 577 14.06 6.71 -37.62
CA GLN A 577 14.03 5.55 -38.50
C GLN A 577 14.27 5.95 -39.97
N ARG A 578 13.67 7.06 -40.43
CA ARG A 578 13.94 7.60 -41.78
C ARG A 578 15.38 8.05 -41.94
N GLN A 579 15.96 8.74 -40.96
CA GLN A 579 17.38 9.16 -40.98
C GLN A 579 18.32 7.95 -41.05
N LEU A 580 18.04 6.90 -40.27
CA LEU A 580 18.79 5.64 -40.30
C LEU A 580 18.71 4.95 -41.67
N ALA A 581 17.51 4.86 -42.26
CA ALA A 581 17.35 4.29 -43.58
C ALA A 581 18.19 5.02 -44.64
N LEU A 582 18.15 6.37 -44.64
CA LEU A 582 18.96 7.18 -45.55
C LEU A 582 20.47 6.97 -45.35
N ALA A 583 20.92 6.83 -44.10
CA ALA A 583 22.33 6.58 -43.79
C ALA A 583 22.78 5.18 -44.23
N CYS A 584 21.96 4.15 -43.98
CA CYS A 584 22.21 2.79 -44.47
C CYS A 584 22.30 2.77 -46.00
N ASP A 585 21.35 3.38 -46.71
CA ASP A 585 21.34 3.47 -48.17
C ASP A 585 22.57 4.21 -48.72
N ALA A 586 23.07 5.23 -48.03
CA ALA A 586 24.30 5.92 -48.40
C ALA A 586 25.54 5.04 -48.19
N LEU A 587 25.59 4.30 -47.08
CA LEU A 587 26.69 3.39 -46.75
C LEU A 587 26.76 2.22 -47.74
N GLU A 588 25.64 1.62 -48.10
CA GLU A 588 25.57 0.55 -49.10
C GLU A 588 26.08 1.02 -50.47
N ARG A 589 25.70 2.23 -50.89
CA ARG A 589 26.22 2.86 -52.12
C ARG A 589 27.74 3.05 -52.05
N SER A 590 28.27 3.58 -50.94
CA SER A 590 29.73 3.73 -50.78
C SER A 590 30.46 2.38 -50.84
N HIS A 591 29.93 1.37 -50.15
CA HIS A 591 30.54 0.05 -50.10
C HIS A 591 30.54 -0.66 -51.47
N SER A 592 29.46 -0.52 -52.26
CA SER A 592 29.43 -1.07 -53.62
C SER A 592 30.46 -0.41 -54.55
N LEU A 593 30.66 0.90 -54.45
CA LEU A 593 31.70 1.63 -55.19
C LEU A 593 33.11 1.17 -54.79
N LEU A 594 33.39 1.04 -53.48
CA LEU A 594 34.68 0.56 -52.99
C LEU A 594 34.99 -0.87 -53.47
N ARG A 595 33.99 -1.76 -53.51
CA ARG A 595 34.16 -3.10 -54.05
C ARG A 595 34.50 -3.10 -55.54
N ALA A 596 33.83 -2.24 -56.32
CA ALA A 596 34.13 -2.10 -57.75
C ALA A 596 35.56 -1.59 -57.96
N GLU A 597 35.98 -0.56 -57.22
CA GLU A 597 37.34 -0.02 -57.27
C GLU A 597 38.40 -1.08 -56.94
N HIS A 598 38.22 -1.82 -55.85
CA HIS A 598 39.15 -2.87 -55.43
C HIS A 598 39.31 -3.97 -56.49
N THR A 599 38.19 -4.33 -57.14
CA THR A 599 38.19 -5.33 -58.22
C THR A 599 38.99 -4.84 -59.43
N ILE A 600 38.84 -3.56 -59.80
CA ILE A 600 39.60 -2.94 -60.90
C ILE A 600 41.09 -2.92 -60.57
N ARG A 601 41.47 -2.48 -59.36
CA ARG A 601 42.88 -2.42 -58.93
C ARG A 601 43.56 -3.80 -58.97
N ARG A 602 42.88 -4.86 -58.50
CA ARG A 602 43.41 -6.24 -58.56
C ARG A 602 43.68 -6.69 -60.00
N LYS A 603 42.75 -6.44 -60.93
CA LYS A 603 42.92 -6.81 -62.34
C LYS A 603 44.08 -6.07 -62.98
N LEU A 604 44.24 -4.77 -62.69
CA LEU A 604 45.32 -3.97 -63.22
C LEU A 604 46.68 -4.49 -62.73
N LEU A 605 46.81 -4.77 -61.43
CA LEU A 605 48.06 -5.28 -60.84
C LEU A 605 48.48 -6.63 -61.45
N ALA A 606 47.53 -7.54 -61.64
CA ALA A 606 47.80 -8.83 -62.30
C ALA A 606 48.29 -8.68 -63.74
N LEU A 607 47.72 -7.74 -64.51
CA LEU A 607 48.15 -7.47 -65.88
C LEU A 607 49.56 -6.85 -65.93
N THR A 608 49.89 -5.94 -65.01
CA THR A 608 51.20 -5.31 -64.95
C THR A 608 52.32 -6.32 -64.65
N LEU A 609 52.10 -7.25 -63.71
CA LEU A 609 53.07 -8.29 -63.38
C LEU A 609 53.31 -9.24 -64.57
N ARG A 610 52.23 -9.67 -65.25
CA ARG A 610 52.35 -10.55 -66.42
C ARG A 610 53.15 -9.90 -67.55
N ARG A 611 52.96 -8.60 -67.79
CA ARG A 611 53.71 -7.85 -68.80
C ARG A 611 55.20 -7.79 -68.46
N LYS A 612 55.55 -7.49 -67.21
CA LYS A 612 56.95 -7.41 -66.77
C LYS A 612 57.68 -8.74 -66.97
N LEU A 613 57.07 -9.85 -66.56
CA LEU A 613 57.66 -11.19 -66.76
C LEU A 613 57.84 -11.55 -68.23
N SER A 614 56.91 -11.14 -69.11
CA SER A 614 57.06 -11.38 -70.56
C SER A 614 58.20 -10.57 -71.19
N GLU A 615 58.40 -9.32 -70.76
CA GLU A 615 59.46 -8.45 -71.27
C GLU A 615 60.86 -8.99 -70.86
N GLU A 616 61.01 -9.50 -69.64
CA GLU A 616 62.27 -10.12 -69.16
C GLU A 616 62.61 -11.44 -69.88
N LEU A 617 61.60 -12.30 -70.15
CA LEU A 617 61.79 -13.52 -70.95
C LEU A 617 62.23 -13.21 -72.39
N GLU A 618 61.63 -12.18 -73.00
CA GLU A 618 61.94 -11.81 -74.37
C GLU A 618 63.39 -11.28 -74.51
N ALA A 619 63.90 -10.58 -73.50
CA ALA A 619 65.30 -10.14 -73.45
C ALA A 619 66.29 -11.33 -73.44
N ILE A 620 66.00 -12.39 -72.66
CA ILE A 620 66.84 -13.61 -72.60
C ILE A 620 66.90 -14.29 -73.98
N LEU A 621 65.76 -14.40 -74.67
CA LEU A 621 65.68 -15.02 -76.00
C LEU A 621 66.32 -14.15 -77.09
N ALA A 622 66.26 -12.82 -76.97
CA ALA A 622 66.85 -11.90 -77.93
C ALA A 622 68.38 -12.00 -77.97
N ALA A 623 69.04 -12.19 -76.82
CA ALA A 623 70.50 -12.22 -76.70
C ALA A 623 71.18 -13.36 -77.51
N LYS A 624 70.56 -14.55 -77.61
CA LYS A 624 71.13 -15.70 -78.35
C LYS A 624 70.53 -15.89 -79.76
N ARG A 625 69.61 -15.01 -80.17
CA ARG A 625 68.97 -15.01 -81.50
C ARG A 625 69.96 -14.88 -82.68
N PRO A 626 71.04 -14.09 -82.61
CA PRO A 626 72.05 -14.03 -83.68
C PRO A 626 72.76 -15.37 -83.91
N LEU A 627 73.01 -16.11 -82.83
CA LEU A 627 73.69 -17.41 -82.85
C LEU A 627 72.83 -18.50 -83.51
N LEU A 628 71.52 -18.50 -83.24
CA LEU A 628 70.55 -19.36 -83.94
C LEU A 628 70.46 -19.03 -85.44
N ARG A 629 70.54 -17.74 -85.81
CA ARG A 629 70.55 -17.32 -87.22
C ARG A 629 71.81 -17.80 -87.95
N ARG A 630 72.98 -17.66 -87.32
CA ARG A 630 74.26 -18.17 -87.84
C ARG A 630 74.23 -19.68 -88.07
N PHE A 631 73.73 -20.47 -87.12
CA PHE A 631 73.58 -21.91 -87.32
C PHE A 631 72.65 -22.25 -88.49
N ARG A 632 71.54 -21.53 -88.66
CA ARG A 632 70.62 -21.71 -89.79
C ARG A 632 71.30 -21.41 -91.12
N GLU A 633 72.08 -20.33 -91.19
CA GLU A 633 72.82 -19.93 -92.38
C GLU A 633 73.89 -20.97 -92.74
N GLU A 634 74.70 -21.43 -91.76
CA GLU A 634 75.69 -22.50 -91.95
C GLU A 634 75.07 -23.84 -92.40
N LEU A 635 73.83 -24.14 -91.96
CA LEU A 635 73.07 -25.33 -92.36
C LEU A 635 72.54 -25.24 -93.81
N MET A 636 72.24 -24.04 -94.29
CA MET A 636 71.75 -23.80 -95.65
C MET A 636 72.88 -23.81 -96.70
N GLU A 637 74.11 -23.48 -96.29
CA GLU A 637 75.28 -23.39 -97.19
C GLU A 637 76.04 -24.73 -97.35
N THR A 638 75.96 -25.62 -96.35
CA THR A 638 76.76 -26.86 -96.32
C THR A 638 76.03 -28.03 -97.01
N GLN A 639 76.66 -28.69 -98.00
CA GLN A 639 76.12 -29.90 -98.66
C GLN A 639 76.75 -31.23 -98.18
N ASP A 640 77.71 -31.16 -97.25
CA ASP A 640 78.40 -32.30 -96.65
C ASP A 640 77.57 -32.92 -95.51
N GLU A 641 77.13 -34.16 -95.70
CA GLU A 641 76.22 -34.88 -94.80
C GLU A 641 76.79 -35.02 -93.38
N GLU A 642 78.10 -35.23 -93.22
CA GLU A 642 78.73 -35.34 -91.90
C GLU A 642 78.84 -33.99 -91.18
N LYS A 643 78.99 -32.89 -91.92
CA LYS A 643 78.98 -31.54 -91.35
C LYS A 643 77.56 -31.09 -90.99
N ILE A 644 76.55 -31.41 -91.82
CA ILE A 644 75.14 -31.16 -91.51
C ILE A 644 74.73 -31.87 -90.21
N VAL A 645 75.08 -33.15 -90.05
CA VAL A 645 74.77 -33.91 -88.83
C VAL A 645 75.45 -33.28 -87.60
N ARG A 646 76.70 -32.82 -87.71
CA ARG A 646 77.40 -32.11 -86.62
C ARG A 646 76.75 -30.76 -86.28
N LEU A 647 76.33 -29.98 -87.27
CA LEU A 647 75.63 -28.71 -87.06
C LEU A 647 74.27 -28.90 -86.39
N ILE A 648 73.49 -29.91 -86.81
CA ILE A 648 72.21 -30.26 -86.15
C ILE A 648 72.43 -30.65 -84.69
N ARG A 649 73.47 -31.44 -84.39
CA ARG A 649 73.82 -31.81 -83.00
C ARG A 649 74.16 -30.58 -82.15
N ARG A 650 74.91 -29.61 -82.70
CA ARG A 650 75.22 -28.33 -82.02
C ARG A 650 73.98 -27.44 -81.82
N LEU A 651 73.09 -27.40 -82.80
CA LEU A 651 71.82 -26.66 -82.69
C LEU A 651 70.91 -27.26 -81.60
N ASN A 652 70.84 -28.59 -81.51
CA ASN A 652 70.05 -29.27 -80.48
C ASN A 652 70.58 -28.98 -79.07
N LEU A 653 71.90 -28.93 -78.89
CA LEU A 653 72.53 -28.50 -77.64
C LEU A 653 72.13 -27.07 -77.26
N LEU A 654 72.22 -26.11 -78.20
CA LEU A 654 71.82 -24.73 -77.97
C LEU A 654 70.33 -24.59 -77.63
N SER A 655 69.46 -25.32 -78.33
CA SER A 655 68.02 -25.35 -78.08
C SER A 655 67.69 -25.90 -76.68
N SER A 656 68.34 -27.00 -76.28
CA SER A 656 68.20 -27.57 -74.94
C SER A 656 68.65 -26.58 -73.85
N TYR A 657 69.82 -25.95 -74.03
CA TYR A 657 70.31 -24.92 -73.13
C TYR A 657 69.30 -23.76 -72.97
N LEU A 658 68.80 -23.18 -74.06
CA LEU A 658 67.83 -22.08 -74.01
C LEU A 658 66.54 -22.48 -73.30
N LYS A 659 66.02 -23.66 -73.61
CA LYS A 659 64.81 -24.20 -72.97
C LYS A 659 65.01 -24.36 -71.46
N LYS A 660 66.15 -24.94 -71.04
CA LYS A 660 66.44 -25.18 -69.63
C LYS A 660 66.71 -23.91 -68.86
N ARG A 661 67.45 -22.97 -69.43
CA ARG A 661 67.66 -21.64 -68.85
C ARG A 661 66.34 -20.90 -68.61
N CYS A 662 65.39 -20.96 -69.56
CA CYS A 662 64.06 -20.35 -69.39
C CYS A 662 63.23 -21.01 -68.27
N VAL A 663 63.30 -22.34 -68.14
CA VAL A 663 62.61 -23.06 -67.06
C VAL A 663 63.18 -22.69 -65.70
N LEU A 664 64.51 -22.67 -65.56
CA LEU A 664 65.18 -22.28 -64.31
C LEU A 664 64.87 -20.82 -63.95
N PHE A 665 64.82 -19.91 -64.93
CA PHE A 665 64.43 -18.52 -64.73
C PHE A 665 62.98 -18.39 -64.24
N LEU A 666 62.02 -19.04 -64.92
CA LEU A 666 60.60 -18.98 -64.55
C LEU A 666 60.34 -19.50 -63.13
N LYS A 667 60.96 -20.64 -62.77
CA LYS A 667 60.84 -21.20 -61.43
C LYS A 667 61.49 -20.32 -60.36
N GLY A 668 62.62 -19.69 -60.71
CA GLY A 668 63.26 -18.72 -59.84
C GLY A 668 62.48 -17.42 -59.63
N GLN A 669 61.57 -17.03 -60.53
CA GLN A 669 60.73 -15.84 -60.36
C GLN A 669 59.59 -16.02 -59.34
N GLU A 670 59.22 -17.26 -59.01
CA GLU A 670 58.17 -17.54 -58.01
C GLU A 670 58.71 -17.31 -56.59
N ASP A 671 59.88 -17.88 -56.26
CA ASP A 671 60.40 -17.92 -54.88
C ASP A 671 61.78 -17.26 -54.69
N GLY A 672 62.41 -16.74 -55.76
CA GLY A 672 63.76 -16.16 -55.72
C GLY A 672 64.91 -17.16 -55.57
N THR A 673 64.58 -18.46 -55.53
CA THR A 673 65.51 -19.58 -55.41
C THR A 673 65.15 -20.68 -56.39
N VAL A 674 66.15 -21.44 -56.82
CA VAL A 674 66.04 -22.61 -57.70
C VAL A 674 66.55 -23.82 -56.93
N ARG A 675 65.78 -24.92 -56.95
CA ARG A 675 66.20 -26.14 -56.28
C ARG A 675 67.33 -26.84 -57.04
N THR A 676 68.23 -27.45 -56.31
CA THR A 676 69.44 -28.07 -56.87
C THR A 676 69.13 -29.29 -57.72
N ASP A 677 68.04 -30.01 -57.44
CA ASP A 677 67.56 -31.12 -58.28
C ASP A 677 67.12 -30.66 -59.68
N GLU A 678 66.58 -29.44 -59.79
CA GLU A 678 66.19 -28.87 -61.07
C GLU A 678 67.38 -28.40 -61.90
N LEU A 679 68.37 -27.76 -61.25
CA LEU A 679 69.65 -27.44 -61.88
C LEU A 679 70.37 -28.71 -62.32
N ALA A 680 70.39 -29.75 -61.48
CA ALA A 680 70.98 -31.04 -61.82
C ALA A 680 70.28 -31.72 -62.99
N MET A 681 68.95 -31.63 -63.07
CA MET A 681 68.18 -32.13 -64.19
C MET A 681 68.49 -31.37 -65.49
N ALA A 682 68.60 -30.04 -65.43
CA ALA A 682 69.00 -29.22 -66.58
C ALA A 682 70.41 -29.59 -67.07
N VAL A 683 71.37 -29.72 -66.15
CA VAL A 683 72.76 -30.13 -66.42
C VAL A 683 72.82 -31.53 -67.03
N SER A 684 72.09 -32.50 -66.47
CA SER A 684 72.01 -33.86 -67.00
C SER A 684 71.43 -33.92 -68.41
N GLU A 685 70.42 -33.10 -68.71
CA GLU A 685 69.85 -33.03 -70.05
C GLU A 685 70.84 -32.41 -71.04
N THR A 686 71.56 -31.34 -70.67
CA THR A 686 72.63 -30.76 -71.49
C THR A 686 73.75 -31.79 -71.76
N CYS A 687 74.17 -32.56 -70.76
CA CYS A 687 75.12 -33.69 -70.93
C CYS A 687 74.64 -34.72 -71.95
N THR A 688 73.33 -34.97 -72.03
CA THR A 688 72.75 -35.93 -72.99
C THR A 688 72.96 -35.47 -74.44
N TYR A 689 72.85 -34.16 -74.70
CA TYR A 689 73.10 -33.58 -76.02
C TYR A 689 74.59 -33.40 -76.35
N LEU A 690 75.48 -33.41 -75.35
CA LEU A 690 76.94 -33.38 -75.54
C LEU A 690 77.52 -34.74 -75.97
N ARG A 691 76.93 -35.87 -75.54
CA ARG A 691 77.43 -37.22 -75.89
C ARG A 691 77.51 -37.48 -77.40
N PRO A 692 76.50 -37.14 -78.24
CA PRO A 692 76.60 -37.27 -79.70
C PRO A 692 77.67 -36.38 -80.35
N LEU A 693 78.18 -35.37 -79.65
CA LEU A 693 79.29 -34.52 -80.10
C LEU A 693 80.67 -35.08 -79.71
N GLY A 694 80.72 -36.25 -79.06
CA GLY A 694 81.96 -36.93 -78.66
C GLY A 694 82.42 -36.62 -77.23
N LEU A 695 81.77 -35.69 -76.53
CA LEU A 695 82.16 -35.26 -75.19
C LEU A 695 81.39 -36.02 -74.10
N ARG A 696 82.11 -36.72 -73.21
CA ARG A 696 81.55 -37.35 -72.00
C ARG A 696 81.89 -36.51 -70.78
N VAL A 697 80.85 -36.08 -70.06
CA VAL A 697 80.99 -35.24 -68.88
C VAL A 697 80.61 -36.01 -67.62
N GLY A 698 81.52 -36.05 -66.65
CA GLY A 698 81.23 -36.46 -65.28
C GLY A 698 80.89 -35.24 -64.43
N VAL A 699 79.84 -35.33 -63.62
CA VAL A 699 79.37 -34.22 -62.77
C VAL A 699 79.31 -34.68 -61.32
N GLU A 700 80.01 -33.98 -60.44
CA GLU A 700 79.94 -34.13 -58.99
C GLU A 700 79.18 -32.96 -58.36
N TRP A 701 78.31 -33.25 -57.39
CA TRP A 701 77.45 -32.28 -56.72
C TRP A 701 77.86 -32.13 -55.26
N THR A 702 78.23 -30.92 -54.88
CA THR A 702 78.57 -30.50 -53.51
C THR A 702 77.85 -29.20 -53.18
N GLN A 703 76.52 -29.20 -53.35
CA GLN A 703 75.63 -28.04 -53.23
C GLN A 703 74.54 -28.27 -52.16
N THR A 704 74.08 -27.18 -51.54
CA THR A 704 72.88 -27.08 -50.71
C THR A 704 71.60 -27.27 -51.53
N GLU A 705 70.46 -27.52 -50.88
CA GLU A 705 69.21 -27.92 -51.54
C GLU A 705 68.57 -26.80 -52.40
N LEU A 706 68.86 -25.53 -52.08
CA LEU A 706 68.29 -24.34 -52.72
C LEU A 706 69.41 -23.34 -53.07
N LEU A 707 69.45 -22.88 -54.32
CA LEU A 707 70.37 -21.87 -54.82
C LEU A 707 69.61 -20.59 -55.17
N TYR A 708 70.22 -19.42 -55.01
CA TYR A 708 69.64 -18.19 -55.54
C TYR A 708 69.50 -18.25 -57.06
N THR A 709 68.40 -17.73 -57.60
CA THR A 709 68.10 -17.82 -59.04
C THR A 709 69.22 -17.28 -59.92
N GLU A 710 69.79 -16.13 -59.55
CA GLU A 710 70.90 -15.52 -60.30
C GLU A 710 72.15 -16.42 -60.29
N THR A 711 72.48 -17.01 -59.14
CA THR A 711 73.62 -17.93 -58.99
C THR A 711 73.42 -19.22 -59.77
N ALA A 712 72.22 -19.81 -59.70
CA ALA A 712 71.89 -21.04 -60.43
C ALA A 712 71.95 -20.84 -61.95
N LEU A 713 71.43 -19.72 -62.45
CA LEU A 713 71.50 -19.38 -63.88
C LEU A 713 72.94 -19.12 -64.33
N ALA A 714 73.74 -18.40 -63.54
CA ALA A 714 75.13 -18.11 -63.89
C ALA A 714 76.01 -19.38 -63.89
N LEU A 715 75.82 -20.29 -62.94
CA LEU A 715 76.49 -21.59 -62.92
C LEU A 715 76.09 -22.45 -64.13
N PHE A 716 74.80 -22.44 -64.50
CA PHE A 716 74.31 -23.17 -65.66
C PHE A 716 74.82 -22.59 -66.99
N ASP A 717 74.89 -21.26 -67.11
CA ASP A 717 75.43 -20.56 -68.28
C ASP A 717 76.92 -20.88 -68.45
N ALA A 718 77.71 -20.78 -67.37
CA ALA A 718 79.12 -21.16 -67.37
C ALA A 718 79.33 -22.62 -67.77
N PHE A 719 78.50 -23.52 -67.23
CA PHE A 719 78.53 -24.94 -67.57
C PHE A 719 78.25 -25.20 -69.05
N ALA A 720 77.16 -24.66 -69.58
CA ALA A 720 76.73 -24.94 -70.94
C ALA A 720 77.67 -24.32 -71.98
N GLU A 721 78.13 -23.10 -71.77
CA GLU A 721 78.99 -22.39 -72.72
C GLU A 721 80.40 -22.98 -72.78
N PHE A 722 80.99 -23.28 -71.62
CA PHE A 722 82.29 -23.93 -71.54
C PHE A 722 82.28 -25.29 -72.26
N LEU A 723 81.29 -26.13 -71.96
CA LEU A 723 81.22 -27.47 -72.56
C LEU A 723 80.87 -27.45 -74.05
N THR A 724 80.13 -26.43 -74.51
CA THR A 724 79.91 -26.21 -75.94
C THR A 724 81.24 -25.91 -76.65
N ARG A 725 82.10 -25.08 -76.06
CA ARG A 725 83.43 -24.78 -76.61
C ARG A 725 84.34 -26.01 -76.58
N ALA A 726 84.31 -26.76 -75.49
CA ALA A 726 85.05 -28.00 -75.32
C ALA A 726 84.70 -29.06 -76.37
N ALA A 727 83.41 -29.30 -76.60
CA ALA A 727 82.95 -30.21 -77.64
C ALA A 727 83.36 -29.73 -79.04
N ALA A 728 83.40 -28.42 -79.28
CA ALA A 728 83.88 -27.87 -80.54
C ALA A 728 85.40 -28.04 -80.74
N ALA A 729 86.17 -28.10 -79.66
CA ALA A 729 87.61 -28.33 -79.67
C ALA A 729 88.02 -29.81 -79.72
N GLY A 730 87.04 -30.74 -79.69
CA GLY A 730 87.30 -32.17 -79.83
C GLY A 730 87.71 -32.90 -78.54
N MET A 731 87.46 -32.32 -77.36
CA MET A 731 87.75 -33.01 -76.08
C MET A 731 86.82 -34.21 -75.88
N GLU A 732 87.38 -35.34 -75.43
CA GLU A 732 86.61 -36.57 -75.23
C GLU A 732 85.98 -36.68 -73.84
N ARG A 733 86.67 -36.21 -72.79
CA ARG A 733 86.26 -36.39 -71.39
C ARG A 733 86.55 -35.16 -70.53
N ILE A 734 85.58 -34.75 -69.73
CA ILE A 734 85.71 -33.66 -68.76
C ILE A 734 85.03 -34.07 -67.46
N PHE A 735 85.64 -33.74 -66.33
CA PHE A 735 84.98 -33.83 -65.04
C PHE A 735 84.68 -32.43 -64.51
N CYS A 736 83.52 -32.22 -63.94
CA CYS A 736 83.17 -30.96 -63.31
C CYS A 736 82.50 -31.17 -61.95
N ARG A 737 82.71 -30.22 -61.05
CA ARG A 737 82.16 -30.21 -59.71
C ARG A 737 81.40 -28.91 -59.48
N PHE A 738 80.15 -29.06 -59.07
CA PHE A 738 79.27 -27.98 -58.67
C PHE A 738 79.33 -27.77 -57.16
N THR A 739 79.58 -26.54 -56.73
CA THR A 739 79.48 -26.08 -55.32
C THR A 739 78.50 -24.92 -55.22
N ASP A 740 78.16 -24.47 -54.02
CA ASP A 740 77.14 -23.43 -53.79
C ASP A 740 77.38 -22.14 -54.60
N ASP A 741 78.65 -21.79 -54.81
CA ASP A 741 79.07 -20.54 -55.44
C ASP A 741 80.20 -20.74 -56.48
N THR A 742 80.58 -21.97 -56.81
CA THR A 742 81.65 -22.23 -57.79
C THR A 742 81.36 -23.43 -58.69
N LEU A 743 81.84 -23.34 -59.93
CA LEU A 743 81.90 -24.45 -60.88
C LEU A 743 83.36 -24.74 -61.22
N THR A 744 83.84 -25.92 -60.84
CA THR A 744 85.22 -26.35 -61.12
C THR A 744 85.23 -27.40 -62.22
N PHE A 745 86.07 -27.23 -63.24
CA PHE A 745 86.37 -28.22 -64.27
C PHE A 745 87.75 -28.81 -64.07
N LEU A 746 87.90 -30.11 -64.33
CA LEU A 746 89.16 -30.84 -64.36
C LEU A 746 89.41 -31.30 -65.81
N LEU A 747 90.53 -30.86 -66.38
CA LEU A 747 90.79 -30.78 -67.81
C LEU A 747 92.17 -31.37 -68.18
N GLU A 748 92.26 -31.93 -69.38
CA GLU A 748 93.53 -32.21 -70.07
C GLU A 748 94.05 -30.91 -70.72
N ASP A 749 95.37 -30.77 -70.88
CA ASP A 749 95.99 -29.54 -71.37
C ASP A 749 95.59 -29.23 -72.82
N ALA A 750 95.15 -27.99 -73.08
CA ALA A 750 94.72 -27.54 -74.39
C ALA A 750 94.86 -26.02 -74.57
N ASP A 751 95.49 -25.61 -75.67
CA ASP A 751 95.88 -24.22 -75.98
C ASP A 751 94.73 -23.19 -75.98
N TRP A 752 93.48 -23.63 -76.08
CA TRP A 752 92.30 -22.75 -76.15
C TRP A 752 91.67 -22.42 -74.78
N ILE A 753 92.05 -23.12 -73.72
CA ILE A 753 91.44 -22.96 -72.39
C ILE A 753 91.77 -21.59 -71.78
N ALA A 754 93.04 -21.17 -71.83
CA ALA A 754 93.46 -19.86 -71.32
C ALA A 754 92.84 -18.66 -72.08
N PRO A 755 92.80 -18.65 -73.42
CA PRO A 755 92.06 -17.64 -74.18
C PRO A 755 90.57 -17.58 -73.85
N TRP A 756 89.92 -18.73 -73.64
CA TRP A 756 88.50 -18.78 -73.28
C TRP A 756 88.25 -18.23 -71.88
N ALA A 757 89.09 -18.58 -70.90
CA ALA A 757 88.98 -18.09 -69.53
C ALA A 757 89.08 -16.55 -69.45
N ALA A 758 90.02 -15.97 -70.20
CA ALA A 758 90.18 -14.52 -70.29
C ALA A 758 88.96 -13.84 -70.92
N ALA A 759 88.44 -14.38 -72.03
CA ALA A 759 87.24 -13.86 -72.69
C ALA A 759 85.99 -13.96 -71.81
N TRP A 760 85.82 -15.08 -71.09
CA TRP A 760 84.72 -15.28 -70.17
C TRP A 760 84.73 -14.29 -69.00
N GLN A 761 85.92 -14.02 -68.44
CA GLN A 761 86.11 -13.06 -67.37
C GLN A 761 85.82 -11.62 -67.83
N GLU A 762 86.19 -11.26 -69.06
CA GLU A 762 85.89 -9.94 -69.65
C GLU A 762 84.39 -9.75 -69.93
N GLU A 763 83.73 -10.77 -70.48
CA GLU A 763 82.31 -10.69 -70.86
C GLU A 763 81.35 -10.75 -69.66
N HIS A 764 81.65 -11.57 -68.65
CA HIS A 764 80.74 -11.85 -67.54
C HIS A 764 81.19 -11.25 -66.19
N GLY A 765 82.39 -10.66 -66.10
CA GLY A 765 82.93 -10.07 -64.87
C GLY A 765 83.21 -11.08 -63.74
N THR A 766 83.17 -12.39 -64.05
CA THR A 766 83.32 -13.50 -63.10
C THR A 766 84.79 -13.82 -62.83
N ALA A 767 85.15 -14.19 -61.60
CA ALA A 767 86.52 -14.58 -61.29
C ALA A 767 86.78 -16.01 -61.78
N VAL A 768 87.70 -16.16 -62.73
CA VAL A 768 88.14 -17.46 -63.25
C VAL A 768 89.56 -17.72 -62.76
N THR A 769 89.79 -18.86 -62.12
CA THR A 769 91.12 -19.27 -61.66
C THR A 769 91.54 -20.56 -62.36
N THR A 770 92.78 -20.61 -62.83
CA THR A 770 93.39 -21.80 -63.44
C THR A 770 94.59 -22.25 -62.61
N GLU A 771 94.59 -23.52 -62.21
CA GLU A 771 95.70 -24.12 -61.45
C GLU A 771 96.17 -25.40 -62.15
N ASP A 772 97.48 -25.58 -62.24
CA ASP A 772 98.12 -26.82 -62.69
C ASP A 772 98.39 -27.73 -61.49
N ARG A 773 97.80 -28.93 -61.47
CA ARG A 773 97.97 -29.92 -60.40
C ARG A 773 99.00 -30.99 -60.74
N GLY A 774 99.71 -30.87 -61.88
CA GLY A 774 100.73 -31.81 -62.35
C GLY A 774 100.18 -33.10 -62.98
N TYR A 775 98.93 -33.45 -62.73
CA TYR A 775 98.22 -34.57 -63.37
C TYR A 775 96.94 -34.15 -64.13
N ALA A 776 96.49 -32.89 -63.96
CA ALA A 776 95.37 -32.28 -64.66
C ALA A 776 95.38 -30.75 -64.43
N HIS A 777 94.76 -29.99 -65.34
CA HIS A 777 94.47 -28.57 -65.12
C HIS A 777 93.08 -28.41 -64.50
N THR A 778 92.99 -27.57 -63.47
CA THR A 778 91.71 -27.20 -62.85
C THR A 778 91.34 -25.77 -63.23
N LEU A 779 90.13 -25.58 -63.77
CA LEU A 779 89.54 -24.27 -64.06
C LEU A 779 88.34 -24.05 -63.16
N THR A 780 88.39 -23.07 -62.26
CA THR A 780 87.30 -22.75 -61.34
C THR A 780 86.68 -21.41 -61.71
N ILE A 781 85.36 -21.41 -61.90
CA ILE A 781 84.55 -20.23 -62.18
C ILE A 781 83.78 -19.87 -60.92
N HIS A 782 83.97 -18.65 -60.45
CA HIS A 782 83.16 -18.02 -59.41
C HIS A 782 82.19 -17.04 -60.05
N PRO A 783 80.91 -17.39 -60.19
CA PRO A 783 79.92 -16.44 -60.66
C PRO A 783 79.83 -15.33 -59.62
N THR A 784 80.11 -14.09 -60.04
CA THR A 784 79.83 -12.91 -59.24
C THR A 784 78.31 -12.77 -59.10
N ALA A 785 77.75 -13.38 -58.05
CA ALA A 785 76.45 -12.95 -57.55
C ALA A 785 76.59 -11.48 -57.17
N ALA A 786 75.70 -10.63 -57.68
CA ALA A 786 75.70 -9.21 -57.36
C ALA A 786 75.60 -9.03 -55.83
N ALA A 787 76.75 -8.82 -55.18
CA ALA A 787 76.84 -8.43 -53.79
C ALA A 787 76.27 -7.00 -53.68
N GLY A 788 74.95 -6.90 -53.46
CA GLY A 788 74.28 -5.60 -53.55
C GLY A 788 72.82 -5.54 -53.09
N LYS A 789 72.48 -6.14 -51.94
CA LYS A 789 71.52 -5.63 -50.91
C LYS A 789 71.12 -6.72 -49.91
N ARG A 790 72.10 -7.19 -49.13
CA ARG A 790 71.83 -7.73 -47.78
C ARG A 790 71.53 -6.58 -46.81
N THR A 791 70.38 -5.93 -46.95
CA THR A 791 69.78 -5.08 -45.89
C THR A 791 68.30 -4.91 -46.19
N GLY A 792 67.43 -5.55 -45.40
CA GLY A 792 65.98 -5.30 -45.46
C GLY A 792 65.06 -6.50 -45.25
N GLY A 793 65.58 -7.70 -44.91
CA GLY A 793 64.77 -8.90 -44.67
C GLY A 793 64.66 -9.27 -43.19
N LYS A 794 64.23 -8.34 -42.32
CA LYS A 794 63.91 -8.65 -40.91
C LYS A 794 62.74 -7.84 -40.34
N ALA A 795 61.89 -7.26 -41.20
CA ALA A 795 60.73 -6.47 -40.78
C ALA A 795 59.36 -7.03 -41.23
N ALA A 796 59.32 -8.22 -41.85
CA ALA A 796 58.07 -8.77 -42.41
C ALA A 796 57.39 -9.86 -41.57
N TYR A 797 57.95 -10.23 -40.41
CA TYR A 797 57.35 -11.24 -39.51
C TYR A 797 56.89 -10.67 -38.14
N ALA A 798 56.80 -9.35 -38.00
CA ALA A 798 56.35 -8.69 -36.76
C ALA A 798 55.13 -7.75 -36.94
N ALA A 799 54.48 -7.77 -38.11
CA ALA A 799 53.35 -6.88 -38.41
C ALA A 799 51.99 -7.59 -38.53
N GLU A 800 51.93 -8.90 -38.25
CA GLU A 800 50.69 -9.70 -38.26
C GLU A 800 50.12 -9.94 -36.85
N ASP A 801 50.91 -9.76 -35.78
CA ASP A 801 50.44 -9.85 -34.38
C ASP A 801 49.98 -8.50 -33.78
N ALA A 802 50.18 -7.37 -34.47
CA ALA A 802 49.82 -6.04 -33.97
C ALA A 802 48.46 -5.50 -34.50
N ARG A 803 47.70 -6.31 -35.26
CA ARG A 803 46.36 -5.95 -35.77
C ARG A 803 45.22 -6.81 -35.23
N SER A 804 45.50 -7.75 -34.33
CA SER A 804 44.49 -8.59 -33.67
C SER A 804 44.12 -8.15 -32.25
N THR A 805 44.72 -7.08 -31.70
CA THR A 805 44.50 -6.64 -30.31
C THR A 805 44.01 -5.20 -30.16
N GLN A 806 43.25 -4.70 -31.15
CA GLN A 806 42.57 -3.40 -31.06
C GLN A 806 41.06 -3.44 -31.31
N ASP A 807 40.43 -4.64 -31.28
CA ASP A 807 38.98 -4.81 -31.49
C ASP A 807 38.25 -5.53 -30.33
N GLU A 808 38.89 -5.71 -29.17
CA GLU A 808 38.26 -6.32 -27.97
C GLU A 808 38.15 -5.38 -26.76
N GLY A 809 38.40 -4.08 -26.94
CA GLY A 809 38.35 -3.09 -25.86
C GLY A 809 37.13 -2.16 -25.88
N ARG A 810 35.94 -2.62 -26.27
CA ARG A 810 34.71 -1.81 -26.17
C ARG A 810 33.41 -2.61 -26.18
N ARG A 811 33.28 -3.60 -25.30
CA ARG A 811 31.99 -4.10 -24.84
C ARG A 811 32.05 -4.18 -23.33
N ASP A 812 31.08 -3.53 -22.69
CA ASP A 812 30.73 -3.56 -21.25
C ASP A 812 30.68 -2.14 -20.65
N ALA A 813 29.59 -1.45 -20.98
CA ALA A 813 29.02 -0.42 -20.13
C ALA A 813 27.50 -0.64 -20.10
N PRO A 814 26.91 -0.98 -18.95
CA PRO A 814 25.47 -1.20 -18.85
C PRO A 814 24.76 0.16 -18.93
N TRP A 815 23.95 0.34 -19.97
CA TRP A 815 23.01 1.44 -20.05
C TRP A 815 21.76 1.09 -19.22
N ASN A 816 21.71 1.65 -18.01
CA ASN A 816 20.49 2.00 -17.31
C ASN A 816 20.71 3.36 -16.65
N GLY A 817 19.98 4.35 -17.15
CA GLY A 817 19.93 5.75 -16.72
C GLY A 817 18.87 6.46 -17.52
#